data_AF-A0A958P3K1-F1
#
_entry.id   AF-A0A958P3K1-F1
#
_cell.length_a   1.000
_cell.length_b   1.000
_cell.length_c   1.000
_cell.angle_alpha   90.00
_cell.angle_beta   90.00
_cell.angle_gamma   90.00
#
_symmetry.space_group_name_H-M   'P 1'
#
loop_
_entity.id
_entity.type
_entity.pdbx_description
1 polymer ?
#
loop_
_entity_poly.entity_id
_entity_poly.type
_entity_poly.pdbx_seq_one_letter_code
_entity_poly.pdbx_strand_id
1 'polypeptide(L)'
;KDVPLSEITEKTIEDYIYDIYLNGLSQSELNKIQQFATLYAYEIEFLADRHQIEASKKKGLLFKNENNFHSFMHSMFARLLLDSIFRANSTLNARYRNDRNALYLKNIEDYLNELIGDSDGFVDNIYSFLYNIGISDNINLFNKILSSETVKKQFFKYVYDSKQMDSDQLVNLIQLIRIFAKRSFEDYCNSLYFSNRNLIEILKRGTKNASAISYIETHKNNFKDLKNKSVLAPFKPDELKDVFRKASLNSLTLTIRLLPNNELRTKAINVLSVEEWKQKFNSDIHFGIYGNSLAELKKVKPELATSILKTVDIKRVSAKIHYQKFDYITKTLSELKEIDFATTSEILSSVDIKVLKRKSKKASVEQIGIGLSRLYDIDQSVSKEIFEDLDIDFLSNLFENKPLTAFGHILKEFKKVGVSKAQNLIRHTLVKEFFINKLNSAKITTVDLFTFYLLFSQLDVRKEGQELLKRVNLDIIEGRVKSSNINHSVQLVNAINEIDPSYGKKLVKLIPDDKLIKSINDSNTEITALPSIFLYLKNVDFDNAKRVYNLIDNITIIKKCLVRKFRIQPIFNSIKPLYNLDNEKTVDLLNNLFAHNVFKNKIKEADIENFINSVSIAFNINEKIAENIIATYSESLVSTNNGEIQFAKFADALYRLSKINKEVVNTLLSSFIPRLEKDIHSLTFYQLKAGLCALAKVDKVLATRLLKMIPTEELKKKSEVLLVDKKNIEGQLGEIKCVNTEIWITLKAHLK
;
A
#
# COMPACT_ATOMS: atom_id res chain seq x y z
N LYS A 1 46.07 -5.95 -39.35
CA LYS A 1 47.20 -5.64 -38.45
C LYS A 1 46.97 -6.44 -37.18
N ASP A 2 47.89 -7.33 -36.82
CA ASP A 2 47.79 -8.11 -35.58
C ASP A 2 48.25 -7.23 -34.41
N VAL A 3 47.28 -6.62 -33.73
CA VAL A 3 47.50 -5.83 -32.51
C VAL A 3 47.25 -6.76 -31.32
N PRO A 4 48.18 -6.90 -30.35
CA PRO A 4 47.96 -7.67 -29.14
C PRO A 4 46.71 -7.17 -28.39
N LEU A 5 45.89 -8.07 -27.84
CA LEU A 5 44.68 -7.70 -27.07
C LEU A 5 45.00 -6.71 -25.93
N SER A 6 46.20 -6.76 -25.36
CA SER A 6 46.70 -5.85 -24.32
C SER A 6 46.97 -4.42 -24.79
N GLU A 7 47.09 -4.19 -26.10
CA GLU A 7 47.37 -2.88 -26.71
C GLU A 7 46.13 -2.25 -27.38
N ILE A 8 44.99 -2.94 -27.34
CA ILE A 8 43.72 -2.42 -27.82
C ILE A 8 43.18 -1.43 -26.78
N THR A 9 43.27 -0.14 -27.12
CA THR A 9 42.69 0.96 -26.34
C THR A 9 41.44 1.49 -27.03
N GLU A 10 40.63 2.30 -26.34
CA GLU A 10 39.52 3.05 -26.96
C GLU A 10 40.00 3.85 -28.19
N LYS A 11 41.22 4.40 -28.13
CA LYS A 11 41.85 5.07 -29.27
C LYS A 11 42.03 4.13 -30.46
N THR A 12 42.60 2.96 -30.22
CA THR A 12 42.87 1.97 -31.25
C THR A 12 41.58 1.53 -31.94
N ILE A 13 40.50 1.39 -31.16
CA ILE A 13 39.16 1.02 -31.66
C ILE A 13 38.56 2.16 -32.50
N GLU A 14 38.57 3.39 -31.99
CA GLU A 14 38.00 4.56 -32.69
C GLU A 14 38.74 4.88 -34.00
N ASP A 15 40.08 4.84 -33.98
CA ASP A 15 40.90 5.04 -35.18
C ASP A 15 40.62 3.95 -36.23
N TYR A 16 40.48 2.69 -35.80
CA TYR A 16 40.16 1.56 -36.68
C TYR A 16 38.75 1.65 -37.28
N ILE A 17 37.75 2.05 -36.48
CA ILE A 17 36.39 2.29 -36.95
C ILE A 17 36.37 3.43 -37.98
N TYR A 18 37.11 4.51 -37.73
CA TYR A 18 37.25 5.60 -38.69
C TYR A 18 37.87 5.12 -40.00
N ASP A 19 38.98 4.40 -39.95
CA ASP A 19 39.67 3.88 -41.14
C ASP A 19 38.81 2.95 -41.98
N ILE A 20 38.06 2.04 -41.35
CA ILE A 20 37.22 1.08 -42.07
C ILE A 20 35.99 1.77 -42.65
N TYR A 21 35.23 2.48 -41.82
CA TYR A 21 33.86 2.87 -42.18
C TYR A 21 33.75 4.30 -42.70
N LEU A 22 34.66 5.20 -42.29
CA LEU A 22 34.52 6.64 -42.51
C LEU A 22 35.57 7.21 -43.46
N ASN A 23 36.75 6.58 -43.56
CA ASN A 23 37.81 7.02 -44.46
C ASN A 23 37.37 6.88 -45.93
N GLY A 24 37.61 7.95 -46.69
CA GLY A 24 37.20 8.10 -48.10
C GLY A 24 35.81 8.71 -48.32
N LEU A 25 35.04 9.01 -47.27
CA LEU A 25 33.79 9.75 -47.37
C LEU A 25 34.05 11.26 -47.58
N SER A 26 33.22 11.91 -48.38
CA SER A 26 33.25 13.37 -48.49
C SER A 26 32.81 14.04 -47.18
N GLN A 27 33.15 15.32 -46.98
CA GLN A 27 32.74 16.05 -45.78
C GLN A 27 31.21 16.11 -45.62
N SER A 28 30.48 16.18 -46.75
CA SER A 28 29.01 16.15 -46.76
C SER A 28 28.48 14.81 -46.25
N GLU A 29 29.03 13.69 -46.74
CA GLU A 29 28.64 12.35 -46.30
C GLU A 29 29.02 12.08 -44.84
N LEU A 30 30.19 12.54 -44.39
CA LEU A 30 30.60 12.45 -42.98
C LEU A 30 29.61 13.18 -42.06
N ASN A 31 29.16 14.38 -42.44
CA ASN A 31 28.16 15.13 -41.69
C ASN A 31 26.81 14.37 -41.63
N LYS A 32 26.39 13.73 -42.72
CA LYS A 32 25.18 12.88 -42.74
C LYS A 32 25.32 11.66 -41.85
N ILE A 33 26.44 10.94 -41.92
CA ILE A 33 26.68 9.80 -41.04
C ILE A 33 26.72 10.23 -39.57
N GLN A 34 27.33 11.38 -39.25
CA GLN A 34 27.28 11.95 -37.90
C GLN A 34 25.83 12.23 -37.45
N GLN A 35 25.02 12.84 -38.31
CA GLN A 35 23.62 13.14 -38.03
C GLN A 35 22.80 11.87 -37.79
N PHE A 36 22.91 10.89 -38.68
CA PHE A 36 22.22 9.59 -38.56
C PHE A 36 22.69 8.80 -37.34
N ALA A 37 23.99 8.77 -37.07
CA ALA A 37 24.54 8.10 -35.89
C ALA A 37 24.06 8.79 -34.60
N THR A 38 23.85 10.11 -34.62
CA THR A 38 23.23 10.85 -33.50
C THR A 38 21.82 10.36 -33.21
N LEU A 39 20.99 10.17 -34.24
CA LEU A 39 19.63 9.64 -34.10
C LEU A 39 19.67 8.20 -33.56
N TYR A 40 20.47 7.34 -34.18
CA TYR A 40 20.49 5.92 -33.84
C TYR A 40 21.24 5.58 -32.55
N ALA A 41 22.05 6.50 -32.02
CA ALA A 41 22.58 6.39 -30.65
C ALA A 41 21.46 6.32 -29.58
N TYR A 42 20.25 6.73 -29.97
CA TYR A 42 18.99 6.62 -29.23
C TYR A 42 17.97 5.71 -29.94
N GLU A 43 18.40 4.80 -30.82
CA GLU A 43 17.53 3.83 -31.52
C GLU A 43 16.41 4.47 -32.34
N ILE A 44 16.63 5.71 -32.79
CA ILE A 44 15.72 6.39 -33.70
C ILE A 44 16.12 6.02 -35.12
N GLU A 45 15.28 5.22 -35.79
CA GLU A 45 15.45 4.93 -37.22
C GLU A 45 15.24 6.20 -38.06
N PHE A 46 15.90 6.29 -39.21
CA PHE A 46 15.95 7.53 -40.00
C PHE A 46 15.75 7.31 -41.50
N LEU A 47 15.23 8.31 -42.19
CA LEU A 47 15.14 8.34 -43.64
C LEU A 47 16.44 8.89 -44.22
N ALA A 48 16.90 8.28 -45.31
CA ALA A 48 18.12 8.69 -46.00
C ALA A 48 17.93 8.50 -47.50
N ASP A 49 18.24 9.54 -48.28
CA ASP A 49 18.15 9.50 -49.74
C ASP A 49 19.30 8.68 -50.35
N ARG A 50 19.06 8.05 -51.51
CA ARG A 50 19.99 7.20 -52.24
C ARG A 50 21.34 7.88 -52.49
N HIS A 51 21.32 9.16 -52.84
CA HIS A 51 22.53 9.96 -53.10
C HIS A 51 23.31 10.37 -51.83
N GLN A 52 22.67 10.34 -50.66
CA GLN A 52 23.28 10.77 -49.39
C GLN A 52 24.13 9.67 -48.73
N ILE A 53 23.99 8.40 -49.15
CA ILE A 53 24.56 7.24 -48.45
C ILE A 53 25.10 6.14 -49.37
N GLU A 54 25.32 6.43 -50.65
CA GLU A 54 25.66 5.43 -51.67
C GLU A 54 27.03 4.77 -51.40
N ALA A 55 28.03 5.54 -50.94
CA ALA A 55 29.33 5.02 -50.53
C ALA A 55 29.25 4.21 -49.22
N SER A 56 28.40 4.63 -48.28
CA SER A 56 28.21 4.00 -46.96
C SER A 56 27.47 2.66 -47.01
N LYS A 57 26.55 2.48 -47.97
CA LYS A 57 25.87 1.19 -48.22
C LYS A 57 26.83 0.09 -48.69
N LYS A 58 27.86 0.44 -49.47
CA LYS A 58 28.86 -0.53 -49.99
C LYS A 58 29.72 -1.17 -48.90
N LYS A 59 29.81 -0.55 -47.72
CA LYS A 59 30.56 -1.06 -46.55
C LYS A 59 29.69 -1.73 -45.49
N GLY A 60 28.39 -1.94 -45.75
CA GLY A 60 27.47 -2.57 -44.79
C GLY A 60 27.16 -1.71 -43.56
N LEU A 61 27.38 -0.40 -43.62
CA LEU A 61 27.22 0.52 -42.49
C LEU A 61 25.75 0.72 -42.08
N LEU A 62 24.86 0.67 -43.08
CA LEU A 62 23.44 0.99 -42.94
C LEU A 62 22.58 -0.20 -43.36
N PHE A 63 21.59 -0.50 -42.54
CA PHE A 63 20.55 -1.50 -42.80
C PHE A 63 19.25 -0.77 -43.14
N LYS A 64 18.44 -1.33 -44.03
CA LYS A 64 17.15 -0.76 -44.42
C LYS A 64 16.04 -1.71 -43.99
N ASN A 65 15.03 -1.18 -43.32
CA ASN A 65 13.85 -1.94 -42.90
C ASN A 65 12.73 -1.92 -43.95
N GLU A 66 11.67 -2.69 -43.71
CA GLU A 66 10.51 -2.82 -44.60
C GLU A 66 9.76 -1.49 -44.82
N ASN A 67 9.84 -0.57 -43.86
CA ASN A 67 9.18 0.74 -43.89
C ASN A 67 10.05 1.86 -44.50
N ASN A 68 11.12 1.48 -45.22
CA ASN A 68 12.11 2.40 -45.82
C ASN A 68 12.96 3.22 -44.85
N PHE A 69 12.85 3.00 -43.53
CA PHE A 69 13.77 3.59 -42.58
C PHE A 69 15.10 2.83 -42.59
N HIS A 70 16.15 3.54 -42.21
CA HIS A 70 17.50 3.03 -42.08
C HIS A 70 17.92 3.02 -40.62
N SER A 71 18.82 2.09 -40.32
CA SER A 71 19.39 1.84 -39.00
C SER A 71 20.87 1.49 -39.12
N PHE A 72 21.59 1.60 -38.00
CA PHE A 72 22.89 0.95 -37.86
C PHE A 72 22.72 -0.42 -37.20
N MET A 73 23.78 -1.21 -37.15
CA MET A 73 23.76 -2.54 -36.55
C MET A 73 23.30 -2.54 -35.08
N HIS A 74 23.67 -1.51 -34.32
CA HIS A 74 23.29 -1.35 -32.92
C HIS A 74 23.48 0.11 -32.46
N SER A 75 22.74 0.58 -31.47
CA SER A 75 22.86 1.93 -30.90
C SER A 75 24.26 2.23 -30.33
N MET A 76 24.86 1.23 -29.67
CA MET A 76 26.27 1.29 -29.24
C MET A 76 27.26 1.47 -30.39
N PHE A 77 27.01 0.84 -31.53
CA PHE A 77 27.87 1.02 -32.70
C PHE A 77 27.73 2.44 -33.27
N ALA A 78 26.52 3.00 -33.28
CA ALA A 78 26.32 4.41 -33.64
C ALA A 78 27.07 5.38 -32.71
N ARG A 79 27.14 5.08 -31.40
CA ARG A 79 27.94 5.87 -30.45
C ARG A 79 29.44 5.79 -30.75
N LEU A 80 29.96 4.59 -31.05
CA LEU A 80 31.36 4.41 -31.44
C LEU A 80 31.69 5.17 -32.74
N LEU A 81 30.78 5.19 -33.71
CA LEU A 81 30.94 6.01 -34.93
C LEU A 81 31.04 7.49 -34.59
N LEU A 82 30.18 8.00 -33.69
CA LEU A 82 30.23 9.39 -33.24
C LEU A 82 31.56 9.72 -32.54
N ASP A 83 31.99 8.87 -31.61
CA ASP A 83 33.26 9.08 -30.87
C ASP A 83 34.45 9.09 -31.84
N SER A 84 34.45 8.19 -32.83
CA SER A 84 35.46 8.15 -33.92
C SER A 84 35.45 9.43 -34.77
N ILE A 85 34.28 9.93 -35.16
CA ILE A 85 34.12 11.19 -35.93
C ILE A 85 34.63 12.39 -35.11
N PHE A 86 34.25 12.47 -33.84
CA PHE A 86 34.67 13.56 -32.97
C PHE A 86 36.16 13.51 -32.71
N ARG A 87 36.76 12.33 -32.53
CA ARG A 87 38.21 12.20 -32.36
C ARG A 87 38.99 12.68 -33.58
N ALA A 88 38.55 12.30 -34.78
CA ALA A 88 39.22 12.66 -36.03
C ALA A 88 39.12 14.16 -36.37
N ASN A 89 38.14 14.90 -35.82
CA ASN A 89 37.97 16.33 -36.05
C ASN A 89 38.15 17.15 -34.76
N SER A 90 39.32 17.74 -34.58
CA SER A 90 39.70 18.47 -33.36
C SER A 90 38.73 19.61 -32.98
N THR A 91 38.18 20.33 -33.96
CA THR A 91 37.24 21.44 -33.74
C THR A 91 35.87 20.92 -33.30
N LEU A 92 35.40 19.85 -33.94
CA LEU A 92 34.14 19.19 -33.60
C LEU A 92 34.23 18.51 -32.22
N ASN A 93 35.38 17.90 -31.91
CA ASN A 93 35.68 17.32 -30.59
C ASN A 93 35.56 18.36 -29.49
N ALA A 94 36.16 19.54 -29.70
CA ALA A 94 36.09 20.63 -28.73
C ALA A 94 34.63 21.06 -28.50
N ARG A 95 33.82 21.19 -29.56
CA ARG A 95 32.38 21.49 -29.44
C ARG A 95 31.59 20.41 -28.71
N TYR A 96 31.85 19.14 -29.03
CA TYR A 96 31.21 17.99 -28.39
C TYR A 96 31.52 17.89 -26.89
N ARG A 97 32.79 18.12 -26.51
CA ARG A 97 33.21 18.16 -25.10
C ARG A 97 32.58 19.33 -24.34
N ASN A 98 32.35 20.46 -25.00
CA ASN A 98 31.78 21.65 -24.37
C ASN A 98 30.26 21.53 -24.15
N ASP A 99 29.48 21.09 -25.15
CA ASP A 99 28.03 20.87 -25.01
C ASP A 99 27.50 19.81 -25.98
N ARG A 100 27.71 18.53 -25.63
CA ARG A 100 27.21 17.36 -26.36
C ARG A 100 25.72 17.44 -26.69
N ASN A 101 24.91 17.90 -25.74
CA ASN A 101 23.45 17.93 -25.91
C ASN A 101 23.02 19.02 -26.90
N ALA A 102 23.72 20.15 -26.98
CA ALA A 102 23.46 21.17 -28.01
C ALA A 102 23.79 20.64 -29.41
N LEU A 103 24.89 19.91 -29.57
CA LEU A 103 25.26 19.31 -30.84
C LEU A 103 24.23 18.26 -31.28
N TYR A 104 23.77 17.43 -30.34
CA TYR A 104 22.73 16.43 -30.62
C TYR A 104 21.40 17.06 -30.99
N LEU A 105 20.96 18.10 -30.26
CA LEU A 105 19.77 18.84 -30.62
C LEU A 105 19.88 19.42 -32.03
N LYS A 106 20.99 20.08 -32.35
CA LYS A 106 21.20 20.67 -33.67
C LYS A 106 21.12 19.62 -34.79
N ASN A 107 21.77 18.46 -34.62
CA ASN A 107 21.72 17.39 -35.59
C ASN A 107 20.29 16.87 -35.82
N ILE A 108 19.48 16.76 -34.74
CA ILE A 108 18.07 16.39 -34.82
C ILE A 108 17.27 17.46 -35.57
N GLU A 109 17.45 18.74 -35.24
CA GLU A 109 16.75 19.85 -35.90
C GLU A 109 17.10 19.94 -37.38
N ASP A 110 18.38 19.85 -37.72
CA ASP A 110 18.86 19.84 -39.11
C ASP A 110 18.21 18.68 -39.88
N TYR A 111 18.11 17.48 -39.28
CA TYR A 111 17.51 16.32 -39.92
C TYR A 111 16.01 16.52 -40.18
N LEU A 112 15.30 17.02 -39.17
CA LEU A 112 13.86 17.27 -39.27
C LEU A 112 13.55 18.36 -40.31
N ASN A 113 14.37 19.41 -40.38
CA ASN A 113 14.24 20.47 -41.37
C ASN A 113 14.52 19.98 -42.79
N GLU A 114 15.48 19.08 -42.97
CA GLU A 114 15.79 18.51 -44.29
C GLU A 114 14.68 17.63 -44.85
N LEU A 115 13.99 16.86 -44.00
CA LEU A 115 12.92 15.98 -44.44
C LEU A 115 11.65 16.72 -44.81
N ILE A 116 11.32 17.77 -44.06
CA ILE A 116 10.08 18.52 -44.24
C ILE A 116 10.29 19.69 -45.20
N GLY A 117 11.49 20.27 -45.24
CA GLY A 117 11.77 21.49 -46.00
C GLY A 117 10.80 22.61 -45.62
N ASP A 118 10.25 23.28 -46.63
CA ASP A 118 9.21 24.30 -46.47
C ASP A 118 7.79 23.70 -46.38
N SER A 119 7.65 22.37 -46.40
CA SER A 119 6.33 21.75 -46.37
C SER A 119 5.66 21.93 -45.02
N ASP A 120 4.34 21.99 -45.05
CA ASP A 120 3.50 21.89 -43.85
C ASP A 120 3.34 20.43 -43.40
N GLY A 121 4.37 19.59 -43.55
CA GLY A 121 4.35 18.17 -43.15
C GLY A 121 4.75 17.91 -41.70
N PHE A 122 4.74 16.63 -41.30
CA PHE A 122 5.40 16.11 -40.10
C PHE A 122 6.13 14.81 -40.44
N VAL A 123 7.13 14.43 -39.63
CA VAL A 123 7.83 13.14 -39.78
C VAL A 123 7.06 12.04 -39.05
N ASP A 124 6.72 10.95 -39.74
CA ASP A 124 5.86 9.88 -39.21
C ASP A 124 6.37 9.24 -37.91
N ASN A 125 7.69 9.14 -37.73
CA ASN A 125 8.29 8.55 -36.55
C ASN A 125 8.67 9.55 -35.44
N ILE A 126 8.17 10.80 -35.49
CA ILE A 126 8.48 11.85 -34.49
C ILE A 126 8.13 11.44 -33.04
N TYR A 127 7.13 10.57 -32.84
CA TYR A 127 6.87 9.96 -31.53
C TYR A 127 8.09 9.20 -31.00
N SER A 128 8.72 8.38 -31.83
CA SER A 128 9.89 7.56 -31.47
C SER A 128 11.08 8.42 -31.07
N PHE A 129 11.21 9.62 -31.62
CA PHE A 129 12.25 10.58 -31.23
C PHE A 129 12.11 10.95 -29.74
N LEU A 130 10.92 11.41 -29.36
CA LEU A 130 10.67 11.83 -27.98
C LEU A 130 10.68 10.63 -27.03
N TYR A 131 10.05 9.52 -27.42
CA TYR A 131 9.97 8.34 -26.56
C TYR A 131 11.34 7.73 -26.28
N ASN A 132 12.15 7.44 -27.32
CA ASN A 132 13.43 6.78 -27.15
C ASN A 132 14.45 7.65 -26.42
N ILE A 133 14.45 8.95 -26.65
CA ILE A 133 15.31 9.88 -25.89
C ILE A 133 14.84 9.96 -24.44
N GLY A 134 13.53 10.01 -24.20
CA GLY A 134 12.97 10.02 -22.85
C GLY A 134 13.31 8.78 -22.02
N ILE A 135 13.31 7.57 -22.62
CA ILE A 135 13.68 6.33 -21.92
C ILE A 135 15.21 6.12 -21.80
N SER A 136 16.02 6.90 -22.51
CA SER A 136 17.49 6.81 -22.47
C SER A 136 18.13 7.47 -21.23
N ASP A 137 17.31 8.01 -20.33
CA ASP A 137 17.71 8.75 -19.12
C ASP A 137 18.57 10.01 -19.36
N ASN A 138 18.73 10.49 -20.60
CA ASN A 138 19.38 11.77 -20.89
C ASN A 138 18.41 12.96 -20.70
N ILE A 139 18.15 13.27 -19.43
CA ILE A 139 17.21 14.32 -18.97
C ILE A 139 17.50 15.68 -19.61
N ASN A 140 18.78 16.04 -19.75
CA ASN A 140 19.19 17.34 -20.28
C ASN A 140 18.88 17.47 -21.77
N LEU A 141 19.14 16.42 -22.56
CA LEU A 141 18.79 16.40 -23.97
C LEU A 141 17.27 16.40 -24.16
N PHE A 142 16.53 15.59 -23.39
CA PHE A 142 15.08 15.54 -23.47
C PHE A 142 14.43 16.90 -23.18
N ASN A 143 14.91 17.62 -22.15
CA ASN A 143 14.45 18.98 -21.86
C ASN A 143 14.75 19.98 -22.99
N LYS A 144 15.97 19.91 -23.56
CA LYS A 144 16.35 20.76 -24.69
C LYS A 144 15.46 20.50 -25.91
N ILE A 145 15.18 19.24 -26.22
CA ILE A 145 14.30 18.84 -27.33
C ILE A 145 12.87 19.32 -27.12
N LEU A 146 12.30 19.14 -25.94
CA LEU A 146 10.93 19.62 -25.66
C LEU A 146 10.81 21.16 -25.68
N SER A 147 11.92 21.86 -25.52
CA SER A 147 12.00 23.33 -25.61
C SER A 147 12.28 23.84 -27.03
N SER A 148 12.63 22.97 -27.98
CA SER A 148 12.85 23.34 -29.38
C SER A 148 11.53 23.62 -30.06
N GLU A 149 11.38 24.82 -30.64
CA GLU A 149 10.17 25.20 -31.35
C GLU A 149 9.95 24.34 -32.60
N THR A 150 11.03 23.97 -33.30
CA THR A 150 11.00 23.08 -34.48
C THR A 150 10.43 21.72 -34.11
N VAL A 151 10.99 21.07 -33.08
CA VAL A 151 10.53 19.75 -32.65
C VAL A 151 9.11 19.82 -32.10
N LYS A 152 8.82 20.84 -31.27
CA LYS A 152 7.51 21.05 -30.67
C LYS A 152 6.42 21.22 -31.73
N LYS A 153 6.66 22.06 -32.74
CA LYS A 153 5.72 22.30 -33.85
C LYS A 153 5.41 21.00 -34.60
N GLN A 154 6.44 20.24 -34.96
CA GLN A 154 6.26 18.97 -35.68
C GLN A 154 5.56 17.91 -34.85
N PHE A 155 5.93 17.78 -33.57
CA PHE A 155 5.31 16.82 -32.68
C PHE A 155 3.82 17.10 -32.47
N PHE A 156 3.44 18.35 -32.20
CA PHE A 156 2.02 18.70 -32.07
C PHE A 156 1.26 18.49 -33.37
N LYS A 157 1.89 18.78 -34.52
CA LYS A 157 1.29 18.50 -35.82
C LYS A 157 1.06 17.01 -36.03
N TYR A 158 2.01 16.15 -35.67
CA TYR A 158 1.79 14.70 -35.66
C TYR A 158 0.62 14.31 -34.74
N VAL A 159 0.55 14.85 -33.51
CA VAL A 159 -0.55 14.52 -32.58
C VAL A 159 -1.91 14.96 -33.12
N TYR A 160 -1.99 16.11 -33.81
CA TYR A 160 -3.25 16.62 -34.34
C TYR A 160 -3.61 15.98 -35.69
N ASP A 161 -2.67 15.79 -36.60
CA ASP A 161 -2.98 15.45 -37.99
C ASP A 161 -2.81 13.94 -38.28
N SER A 162 -2.05 13.21 -37.44
CA SER A 162 -1.79 11.78 -37.65
C SER A 162 -2.99 10.89 -37.28
N LYS A 163 -3.18 9.84 -38.08
CA LYS A 163 -4.09 8.73 -37.75
C LYS A 163 -3.43 7.63 -36.91
N GLN A 164 -2.12 7.71 -36.65
CA GLN A 164 -1.34 6.68 -35.97
C GLN A 164 -1.26 6.86 -34.45
N MET A 165 -1.38 8.10 -33.96
CA MET A 165 -1.31 8.39 -32.51
C MET A 165 -2.43 7.69 -31.75
N ASP A 166 -2.09 7.04 -30.64
CA ASP A 166 -3.01 6.30 -29.77
C ASP A 166 -2.86 6.67 -28.27
N SER A 167 -3.74 6.13 -27.44
CA SER A 167 -3.73 6.38 -26.00
C SER A 167 -2.50 5.85 -25.27
N ASP A 168 -1.84 4.81 -25.79
CA ASP A 168 -0.67 4.21 -25.15
C ASP A 168 0.54 5.13 -25.33
N GLN A 169 0.73 5.63 -26.55
CA GLN A 169 1.70 6.66 -26.90
C GLN A 169 1.48 7.94 -26.09
N LEU A 170 0.23 8.41 -26.00
CA LEU A 170 -0.12 9.62 -25.25
C LEU A 170 0.27 9.49 -23.77
N VAL A 171 -0.12 8.39 -23.11
CA VAL A 171 0.16 8.18 -21.69
C VAL A 171 1.67 8.07 -21.44
N ASN A 172 2.39 7.34 -22.29
CA ASN A 172 3.85 7.19 -22.17
C ASN A 172 4.58 8.54 -22.28
N LEU A 173 4.17 9.38 -23.23
CA LEU A 173 4.75 10.72 -23.40
C LEU A 173 4.50 11.63 -22.21
N ILE A 174 3.25 11.72 -21.75
CA ILE A 174 2.91 12.52 -20.58
C ILE A 174 3.71 12.03 -19.35
N GLN A 175 3.95 10.71 -19.25
CA GLN A 175 4.81 10.14 -18.21
C GLN A 175 6.25 10.60 -18.26
N LEU A 176 6.88 10.54 -19.43
CA LEU A 176 8.25 10.99 -19.63
C LEU A 176 8.38 12.50 -19.36
N ILE A 177 7.46 13.31 -19.88
CA ILE A 177 7.44 14.77 -19.65
C ILE A 177 7.31 15.07 -18.15
N ARG A 178 6.43 14.36 -17.42
CA ARG A 178 6.29 14.55 -15.98
C ARG A 178 7.59 14.28 -15.22
N ILE A 179 8.27 13.19 -15.56
CA ILE A 179 9.46 12.75 -14.83
C ILE A 179 10.64 13.68 -15.14
N PHE A 180 10.87 13.95 -16.42
CA PHE A 180 12.11 14.55 -16.90
C PHE A 180 12.01 16.04 -17.26
N ALA A 181 10.80 16.53 -17.57
CA ALA A 181 10.57 17.89 -18.06
C ALA A 181 9.44 18.61 -17.32
N LYS A 182 9.54 18.66 -15.99
CA LYS A 182 8.53 19.26 -15.10
C LYS A 182 8.13 20.68 -15.49
N ARG A 183 9.07 21.51 -15.97
CA ARG A 183 8.79 22.89 -16.38
C ARG A 183 7.88 22.97 -17.61
N SER A 184 7.99 22.00 -18.52
CA SER A 184 7.20 21.93 -19.75
C SER A 184 5.90 21.13 -19.59
N PHE A 185 5.72 20.45 -18.45
CA PHE A 185 4.59 19.55 -18.23
C PHE A 185 3.25 20.27 -18.32
N GLU A 186 3.13 21.46 -17.75
CA GLU A 186 1.89 22.24 -17.76
C GLU A 186 1.46 22.61 -19.19
N ASP A 187 2.37 23.15 -19.99
CA ASP A 187 2.14 23.50 -21.39
C ASP A 187 1.77 22.28 -22.24
N TYR A 188 2.59 21.23 -22.16
CA TYR A 188 2.34 20.02 -22.96
C TYR A 188 1.05 19.32 -22.55
N CYS A 189 0.72 19.25 -21.26
CA CYS A 189 -0.56 18.67 -20.83
C CYS A 189 -1.76 19.50 -21.29
N ASN A 190 -1.66 20.83 -21.26
CA ASN A 190 -2.70 21.70 -21.80
C ASN A 190 -2.93 21.41 -23.28
N SER A 191 -1.85 21.40 -24.09
CA SER A 191 -1.96 21.17 -25.53
C SER A 191 -2.38 19.74 -25.89
N LEU A 192 -1.83 18.71 -25.24
CA LEU A 192 -2.08 17.31 -25.57
C LEU A 192 -3.43 16.78 -25.08
N TYR A 193 -3.94 17.32 -23.96
CA TYR A 193 -5.14 16.80 -23.31
C TYR A 193 -6.26 17.84 -23.23
N PHE A 194 -6.04 19.01 -22.64
CA PHE A 194 -7.14 19.95 -22.39
C PHE A 194 -7.60 20.73 -23.63
N SER A 195 -6.71 20.94 -24.61
CA SER A 195 -6.98 21.74 -25.80
C SER A 195 -6.92 20.94 -27.11
N ASN A 196 -6.67 19.63 -27.03
CA ASN A 196 -6.56 18.78 -28.21
C ASN A 196 -7.95 18.37 -28.73
N ARG A 197 -8.31 18.89 -29.91
CA ARG A 197 -9.60 18.56 -30.57
C ARG A 197 -9.71 17.08 -30.98
N ASN A 198 -8.59 16.41 -31.20
CA ASN A 198 -8.53 15.01 -31.60
C ASN A 198 -8.29 14.06 -30.42
N LEU A 199 -8.30 14.57 -29.17
CA LEU A 199 -8.09 13.76 -27.97
C LEU A 199 -9.00 12.52 -27.95
N ILE A 200 -10.29 12.69 -28.24
CA ILE A 200 -11.26 11.59 -28.16
C ILE A 200 -10.91 10.47 -29.14
N GLU A 201 -10.52 10.81 -30.36
CA GLU A 201 -10.12 9.83 -31.37
C GLU A 201 -8.81 9.12 -30.99
N ILE A 202 -7.86 9.83 -30.40
CA ILE A 202 -6.62 9.24 -29.84
C ILE A 202 -6.96 8.29 -28.69
N LEU A 203 -7.83 8.70 -27.75
CA LEU A 203 -8.26 7.86 -26.63
C LEU A 203 -9.11 6.67 -27.05
N LYS A 204 -9.75 6.72 -28.22
CA LYS A 204 -10.47 5.58 -28.81
C LYS A 204 -9.53 4.54 -29.43
N ARG A 205 -8.24 4.86 -29.60
CA ARG A 205 -7.18 3.99 -30.12
C ARG A 205 -6.26 3.54 -28.96
N GLY A 206 -5.81 2.29 -28.96
CA GLY A 206 -4.96 1.74 -27.89
C GLY A 206 -5.72 1.24 -26.66
N THR A 207 -5.00 0.95 -25.58
CA THR A 207 -5.50 0.21 -24.41
C THR A 207 -5.48 1.02 -23.10
N LYS A 208 -4.70 2.10 -23.03
CA LYS A 208 -4.52 2.97 -21.85
C LYS A 208 -5.47 4.17 -21.80
N ASN A 209 -6.54 4.14 -22.57
CA ASN A 209 -7.49 5.24 -22.72
C ASN A 209 -8.03 5.84 -21.40
N ALA A 210 -8.65 5.05 -20.53
CA ALA A 210 -9.14 5.52 -19.23
C ALA A 210 -7.99 5.92 -18.31
N SER A 211 -6.85 5.22 -18.38
CA SER A 211 -5.68 5.50 -17.56
C SER A 211 -5.11 6.90 -17.79
N ALA A 212 -5.27 7.49 -18.98
CA ALA A 212 -4.89 8.89 -19.24
C ALA A 212 -5.58 9.87 -18.26
N ILE A 213 -6.86 9.64 -17.96
CA ILE A 213 -7.67 10.51 -17.09
C ILE A 213 -7.13 10.49 -15.67
N SER A 214 -6.96 9.29 -15.09
CA SER A 214 -6.46 9.16 -13.71
C SER A 214 -5.02 9.62 -13.58
N TYR A 215 -4.21 9.39 -14.62
CA TYR A 215 -2.85 9.85 -14.67
C TYR A 215 -2.78 11.38 -14.58
N ILE A 216 -3.53 12.10 -15.40
CA ILE A 216 -3.52 13.57 -15.39
C ILE A 216 -4.10 14.11 -14.08
N GLU A 217 -5.19 13.51 -13.58
CA GLU A 217 -5.82 13.95 -12.33
C GLU A 217 -4.86 13.86 -11.13
N THR A 218 -4.06 12.80 -11.08
CA THR A 218 -3.11 12.58 -9.99
C THR A 218 -2.00 13.64 -9.96
N HIS A 219 -1.69 14.28 -11.11
CA HIS A 219 -0.50 15.13 -11.25
C HIS A 219 -0.81 16.61 -11.48
N LYS A 220 -2.00 16.95 -11.97
CA LYS A 220 -2.39 18.34 -12.28
C LYS A 220 -2.27 19.28 -11.07
N ASN A 221 -2.41 18.77 -9.84
CA ASN A 221 -2.42 19.57 -8.62
C ASN A 221 -1.06 20.22 -8.30
N ASN A 222 0.01 19.76 -8.95
CA ASN A 222 1.35 20.34 -8.82
C ASN A 222 1.55 21.58 -9.71
N PHE A 223 0.55 21.95 -10.53
CA PHE A 223 0.65 22.95 -11.58
C PHE A 223 -0.49 23.97 -11.46
N LYS A 224 -0.17 25.26 -11.53
CA LYS A 224 -1.07 26.34 -11.09
C LYS A 224 -2.30 26.45 -11.98
N ASP A 225 -2.15 26.32 -13.29
CA ASP A 225 -3.20 26.48 -14.29
C ASP A 225 -4.00 25.18 -14.47
N LEU A 226 -3.40 24.03 -14.15
CA LEU A 226 -4.09 22.74 -14.24
C LEU A 226 -4.86 22.37 -12.96
N LYS A 227 -4.44 22.84 -11.78
CA LYS A 227 -4.99 22.43 -10.47
C LYS A 227 -6.51 22.49 -10.40
N ASN A 228 -7.11 23.52 -10.99
CA ASN A 228 -8.57 23.75 -10.93
C ASN A 228 -9.33 23.18 -12.13
N LYS A 229 -8.65 22.68 -13.17
CA LYS A 229 -9.31 22.11 -14.35
C LYS A 229 -9.82 20.72 -14.05
N SER A 230 -11.09 20.44 -14.31
CA SER A 230 -11.62 19.07 -14.23
C SER A 230 -11.02 18.23 -15.37
N VAL A 231 -10.47 17.06 -15.06
CA VAL A 231 -9.97 16.12 -16.09
C VAL A 231 -11.05 15.57 -17.00
N LEU A 232 -12.32 15.70 -16.60
CA LEU A 232 -13.47 15.32 -17.42
C LEU A 232 -13.98 16.48 -18.30
N ALA A 233 -13.43 17.69 -18.14
CA ALA A 233 -13.84 18.86 -18.93
C ALA A 233 -13.66 18.71 -20.45
N PRO A 234 -12.63 18.01 -20.97
CA PRO A 234 -12.45 17.85 -22.42
C PRO A 234 -13.52 17.00 -23.11
N PHE A 235 -14.38 16.30 -22.36
CA PHE A 235 -15.29 15.31 -22.91
C PHE A 235 -16.73 15.80 -22.93
N LYS A 236 -17.42 15.65 -24.06
CA LYS A 236 -18.88 15.63 -24.06
C LYS A 236 -19.39 14.33 -23.43
N PRO A 237 -20.61 14.32 -22.85
CA PRO A 237 -21.15 13.11 -22.19
C PRO A 237 -21.10 11.86 -23.06
N ASP A 238 -21.49 11.94 -24.34
CA ASP A 238 -21.50 10.81 -25.27
C ASP A 238 -20.08 10.36 -25.67
N GLU A 239 -19.13 11.30 -25.78
CA GLU A 239 -17.74 11.00 -26.13
C GLU A 239 -17.02 10.27 -24.99
N LEU A 240 -17.23 10.70 -23.74
CA LEU A 240 -16.69 10.01 -22.56
C LEU A 240 -17.23 8.59 -22.46
N LYS A 241 -18.51 8.41 -22.80
CA LYS A 241 -19.18 7.12 -22.82
C LYS A 241 -18.53 6.14 -23.79
N ASP A 242 -18.22 6.59 -25.00
CA ASP A 242 -17.50 5.76 -25.97
C ASP A 242 -16.11 5.35 -25.49
N VAL A 243 -15.36 6.29 -24.87
CA VAL A 243 -14.04 6.00 -24.30
C VAL A 243 -14.15 4.92 -23.22
N PHE A 244 -15.14 5.02 -22.32
CA PHE A 244 -15.34 4.04 -21.24
C PHE A 244 -15.85 2.69 -21.74
N ARG A 245 -16.66 2.67 -22.80
CA ARG A 245 -17.08 1.42 -23.46
C ARG A 245 -15.87 0.66 -24.02
N LYS A 246 -14.91 1.35 -24.64
CA LYS A 246 -13.68 0.73 -25.19
C LYS A 246 -12.61 0.40 -24.14
N ALA A 247 -12.60 1.07 -22.99
CA ALA A 247 -11.58 0.87 -21.96
C ALA A 247 -11.52 -0.57 -21.42
N SER A 248 -10.33 -1.08 -21.10
CA SER A 248 -10.23 -2.34 -20.37
C SER A 248 -10.85 -2.17 -18.97
N LEU A 249 -11.50 -3.24 -18.46
CA LEU A 249 -12.29 -3.14 -17.23
C LEU A 249 -11.44 -2.77 -16.00
N ASN A 250 -10.25 -3.34 -15.87
CA ASN A 250 -9.30 -3.01 -14.81
C ASN A 250 -8.82 -1.55 -14.89
N SER A 251 -8.51 -1.08 -16.11
CA SER A 251 -8.08 0.31 -16.34
C SER A 251 -9.18 1.29 -15.96
N LEU A 252 -10.42 1.01 -16.35
CA LEU A 252 -11.58 1.84 -16.06
C LEU A 252 -11.89 1.91 -14.56
N THR A 253 -12.02 0.76 -13.89
CA THR A 253 -12.35 0.70 -12.46
C THR A 253 -11.25 1.29 -11.59
N LEU A 254 -9.97 1.04 -11.92
CA LEU A 254 -8.84 1.68 -11.25
C LEU A 254 -8.85 3.20 -11.47
N THR A 255 -9.09 3.65 -12.71
CA THR A 255 -9.15 5.08 -13.05
C THR A 255 -10.20 5.79 -12.22
N ILE A 256 -11.41 5.24 -12.15
CA ILE A 256 -12.50 5.78 -11.35
C ILE A 256 -12.11 5.83 -9.87
N ARG A 257 -11.52 4.77 -9.33
CA ARG A 257 -11.09 4.72 -7.92
C ARG A 257 -10.05 5.78 -7.59
N LEU A 258 -9.15 6.09 -8.52
CA LEU A 258 -8.07 7.08 -8.36
C LEU A 258 -8.53 8.54 -8.46
N LEU A 259 -9.77 8.82 -8.91
CA LEU A 259 -10.29 10.18 -8.88
C LEU A 259 -10.46 10.66 -7.42
N PRO A 260 -10.03 11.90 -7.09
CA PRO A 260 -9.80 12.32 -5.71
C PRO A 260 -11.07 12.68 -4.93
N ASN A 261 -12.15 13.08 -5.62
CA ASN A 261 -13.39 13.51 -4.97
C ASN A 261 -14.59 12.65 -5.38
N ASN A 262 -15.60 12.59 -4.49
CA ASN A 262 -16.80 11.77 -4.69
C ASN A 262 -17.65 12.24 -5.87
N GLU A 263 -17.67 13.54 -6.16
CA GLU A 263 -18.47 14.10 -7.25
C GLU A 263 -17.98 13.63 -8.63
N LEU A 264 -16.67 13.75 -8.89
CA LEU A 264 -16.03 13.28 -10.13
C LEU A 264 -16.17 11.77 -10.28
N ARG A 265 -15.99 11.02 -9.19
CA ARG A 265 -16.23 9.57 -9.18
C ARG A 265 -17.66 9.21 -9.55
N THR A 266 -18.63 9.92 -8.99
CA THR A 266 -20.05 9.72 -9.29
C THR A 266 -20.36 10.06 -10.74
N LYS A 267 -19.86 11.20 -11.24
CA LYS A 267 -19.98 11.59 -12.65
C LYS A 267 -19.40 10.51 -13.57
N ALA A 268 -18.17 10.07 -13.33
CA ALA A 268 -17.50 9.04 -14.12
C ALA A 268 -18.24 7.69 -14.09
N ILE A 269 -18.72 7.24 -12.93
CA ILE A 269 -19.46 5.97 -12.83
C ILE A 269 -20.76 6.02 -13.62
N ASN A 270 -21.48 7.15 -13.54
CA ASN A 270 -22.78 7.31 -14.17
C ASN A 270 -22.70 7.55 -15.70
N VAL A 271 -21.49 7.61 -16.27
CA VAL A 271 -21.28 7.63 -17.74
C VAL A 271 -21.83 6.35 -18.39
N LEU A 272 -21.68 5.21 -17.72
CA LEU A 272 -22.23 3.93 -18.15
C LEU A 272 -23.49 3.61 -17.33
N SER A 273 -24.53 3.11 -18.00
CA SER A 273 -25.70 2.58 -17.30
C SER A 273 -25.36 1.32 -16.51
N VAL A 274 -26.25 0.92 -15.61
CA VAL A 274 -26.09 -0.33 -14.84
C VAL A 274 -25.99 -1.53 -15.79
N GLU A 275 -26.78 -1.55 -16.85
CA GLU A 275 -26.81 -2.59 -17.88
C GLU A 275 -25.50 -2.64 -18.66
N GLU A 276 -24.92 -1.49 -18.99
CA GLU A 276 -23.62 -1.41 -19.68
C GLU A 276 -22.48 -1.90 -18.78
N TRP A 277 -22.50 -1.56 -17.50
CA TRP A 277 -21.58 -2.12 -16.52
C TRP A 277 -21.72 -3.64 -16.44
N LYS A 278 -22.94 -4.16 -16.33
CA LYS A 278 -23.20 -5.61 -16.32
C LYS A 278 -22.67 -6.29 -17.59
N GLN A 279 -22.93 -5.73 -18.77
CA GLN A 279 -22.40 -6.24 -20.04
C GLN A 279 -20.87 -6.27 -20.05
N LYS A 280 -20.22 -5.23 -19.54
CA LYS A 280 -18.75 -5.16 -19.48
C LYS A 280 -18.16 -6.23 -18.56
N PHE A 281 -18.77 -6.49 -17.41
CA PHE A 281 -18.36 -7.57 -16.50
C PHE A 281 -18.72 -8.97 -17.03
N ASN A 282 -19.78 -9.08 -17.81
CA ASN A 282 -20.19 -10.30 -18.52
C ASN A 282 -19.49 -10.46 -19.88
N SER A 283 -18.50 -9.63 -20.23
CA SER A 283 -17.68 -9.84 -21.42
C SER A 283 -16.60 -10.92 -21.17
N ASP A 284 -15.84 -11.29 -22.20
CA ASP A 284 -14.81 -12.31 -22.03
C ASP A 284 -13.56 -11.77 -21.32
N ILE A 285 -13.63 -11.66 -19.99
CA ILE A 285 -12.52 -11.20 -19.15
C ILE A 285 -11.91 -12.31 -18.30
N HIS A 286 -10.62 -12.15 -17.99
CA HIS A 286 -9.89 -13.03 -17.08
C HIS A 286 -10.47 -12.97 -15.65
N PHE A 287 -10.58 -14.11 -14.95
CA PHE A 287 -11.21 -14.19 -13.62
C PHE A 287 -10.53 -13.27 -12.58
N GLY A 288 -9.20 -13.18 -12.60
CA GLY A 288 -8.48 -12.24 -11.73
C GLY A 288 -8.79 -10.76 -12.01
N ILE A 289 -9.10 -10.40 -13.25
CA ILE A 289 -9.52 -9.03 -13.60
C ILE A 289 -10.92 -8.77 -13.06
N TYR A 290 -11.82 -9.76 -13.12
CA TYR A 290 -13.17 -9.69 -12.59
C TYR A 290 -13.17 -9.34 -11.09
N GLY A 291 -12.42 -10.10 -10.27
CA GLY A 291 -12.29 -9.86 -8.82
C GLY A 291 -11.74 -8.49 -8.48
N ASN A 292 -10.57 -8.15 -9.02
CA ASN A 292 -9.92 -6.86 -8.76
C ASN A 292 -10.83 -5.68 -9.16
N SER A 293 -11.47 -5.75 -10.34
CA SER A 293 -12.28 -4.65 -10.85
C SER A 293 -13.55 -4.43 -10.01
N LEU A 294 -14.21 -5.50 -9.56
CA LEU A 294 -15.34 -5.40 -8.64
C LEU A 294 -14.90 -4.88 -7.26
N ALA A 295 -13.75 -5.31 -6.75
CA ALA A 295 -13.22 -4.82 -5.48
C ALA A 295 -12.89 -3.31 -5.54
N GLU A 296 -12.32 -2.82 -6.64
CA GLU A 296 -12.11 -1.38 -6.84
C GLU A 296 -13.44 -0.63 -6.98
N LEU A 297 -14.41 -1.17 -7.70
CA LEU A 297 -15.73 -0.55 -7.85
C LEU A 297 -16.48 -0.49 -6.51
N LYS A 298 -16.40 -1.53 -5.67
CA LYS A 298 -16.98 -1.59 -4.32
C LYS A 298 -16.53 -0.41 -3.46
N LYS A 299 -15.26 0.00 -3.55
CA LYS A 299 -14.71 1.12 -2.77
C LYS A 299 -15.35 2.47 -3.14
N VAL A 300 -15.98 2.57 -4.31
CA VAL A 300 -16.55 3.82 -4.83
C VAL A 300 -18.08 3.79 -4.87
N LYS A 301 -18.68 2.70 -5.35
CA LYS A 301 -20.14 2.53 -5.43
C LYS A 301 -20.52 1.08 -5.06
N PRO A 302 -20.61 0.77 -3.75
CA PRO A 302 -20.86 -0.58 -3.25
C PRO A 302 -22.10 -1.24 -3.87
N GLU A 303 -23.20 -0.49 -4.00
CA GLU A 303 -24.49 -1.01 -4.47
C GLU A 303 -24.41 -1.47 -5.92
N LEU A 304 -23.66 -0.74 -6.76
CA LEU A 304 -23.42 -1.12 -8.15
C LEU A 304 -22.59 -2.40 -8.22
N ALA A 305 -21.50 -2.50 -7.45
CA ALA A 305 -20.66 -3.70 -7.41
C ALA A 305 -21.47 -4.94 -6.99
N THR A 306 -22.31 -4.82 -5.96
CA THR A 306 -23.22 -5.91 -5.54
C THR A 306 -24.24 -6.24 -6.64
N SER A 307 -24.82 -5.25 -7.31
CA SER A 307 -25.80 -5.49 -8.39
C SER A 307 -25.19 -6.21 -9.60
N ILE A 308 -23.92 -5.92 -9.92
CA ILE A 308 -23.19 -6.57 -11.02
C ILE A 308 -22.89 -8.02 -10.65
N LEU A 309 -22.35 -8.25 -9.44
CA LEU A 309 -22.02 -9.59 -8.97
C LEU A 309 -23.26 -10.50 -8.97
N LYS A 310 -24.42 -10.00 -8.54
CA LYS A 310 -25.69 -10.75 -8.55
C LYS A 310 -26.23 -11.11 -9.94
N THR A 311 -25.71 -10.50 -11.00
CA THR A 311 -26.10 -10.80 -12.39
C THR A 311 -25.05 -11.60 -13.14
N VAL A 312 -24.08 -12.16 -12.42
CA VAL A 312 -23.02 -12.95 -13.00
C VAL A 312 -23.56 -14.28 -13.50
N ASP A 313 -23.11 -14.69 -14.69
CA ASP A 313 -23.29 -16.06 -15.14
C ASP A 313 -22.32 -16.98 -14.39
N ILE A 314 -22.85 -17.63 -13.35
CA ILE A 314 -22.09 -18.50 -12.46
C ILE A 314 -21.42 -19.65 -13.23
N LYS A 315 -22.14 -20.28 -14.18
CA LYS A 315 -21.58 -21.38 -14.98
C LYS A 315 -20.38 -20.92 -15.77
N ARG A 316 -20.48 -19.75 -16.40
CA ARG A 316 -19.39 -19.16 -17.17
C ARG A 316 -18.19 -18.78 -16.29
N VAL A 317 -18.44 -18.17 -15.13
CA VAL A 317 -17.36 -17.80 -14.20
C VAL A 317 -16.65 -19.03 -13.65
N SER A 318 -17.39 -20.08 -13.30
CA SER A 318 -16.83 -21.34 -12.81
C SER A 318 -16.04 -22.08 -13.89
N ALA A 319 -16.44 -22.00 -15.16
CA ALA A 319 -15.62 -22.50 -16.26
C ALA A 319 -14.26 -21.78 -16.34
N LYS A 320 -14.21 -20.45 -16.11
CA LYS A 320 -12.95 -19.68 -16.17
C LYS A 320 -11.98 -20.02 -15.04
N ILE A 321 -12.49 -20.41 -13.86
CA ILE A 321 -11.68 -20.86 -12.71
C ILE A 321 -10.77 -22.04 -13.10
N HIS A 322 -11.18 -22.89 -14.04
CA HIS A 322 -10.41 -24.06 -14.49
C HIS A 322 -9.02 -23.69 -15.07
N TYR A 323 -8.84 -22.48 -15.60
CA TYR A 323 -7.59 -22.04 -16.21
C TYR A 323 -6.68 -21.26 -15.26
N GLN A 324 -7.10 -21.03 -14.01
CA GLN A 324 -6.40 -20.17 -13.05
C GLN A 324 -5.51 -20.94 -12.09
N LYS A 325 -4.49 -20.31 -11.51
CA LYS A 325 -3.72 -20.92 -10.40
C LYS A 325 -4.51 -20.85 -9.08
N PHE A 326 -4.21 -21.74 -8.15
CA PHE A 326 -4.94 -21.87 -6.88
C PHE A 326 -4.99 -20.55 -6.07
N ASP A 327 -3.88 -19.83 -6.01
CA ASP A 327 -3.78 -18.54 -5.33
C ASP A 327 -4.66 -17.46 -5.98
N TYR A 328 -4.71 -17.37 -7.31
CA TYR A 328 -5.60 -16.45 -8.01
C TYR A 328 -7.07 -16.78 -7.75
N ILE A 329 -7.43 -18.07 -7.78
CA ILE A 329 -8.82 -18.50 -7.51
C ILE A 329 -9.25 -18.07 -6.11
N THR A 330 -8.48 -18.46 -5.10
CA THR A 330 -8.81 -18.21 -3.69
C THR A 330 -8.76 -16.72 -3.34
N LYS A 331 -7.82 -15.96 -3.93
CA LYS A 331 -7.77 -14.50 -3.79
C LYS A 331 -9.04 -13.86 -4.37
N THR A 332 -9.37 -14.15 -5.62
CA THR A 332 -10.54 -13.56 -6.28
C THR A 332 -11.82 -13.91 -5.54
N LEU A 333 -12.02 -15.16 -5.15
CA LEU A 333 -13.20 -15.56 -4.36
C LEU A 333 -13.25 -14.79 -3.02
N SER A 334 -12.12 -14.60 -2.34
CA SER A 334 -12.07 -13.79 -1.13
C SER A 334 -12.45 -12.32 -1.36
N GLU A 335 -12.10 -11.74 -2.51
CA GLU A 335 -12.49 -10.37 -2.87
C GLU A 335 -13.99 -10.28 -3.19
N LEU A 336 -14.55 -11.27 -3.88
CA LEU A 336 -15.98 -11.35 -4.18
C LEU A 336 -16.83 -11.56 -2.92
N LYS A 337 -16.34 -12.37 -1.97
CA LYS A 337 -17.00 -12.62 -0.68
C LYS A 337 -17.30 -11.32 0.07
N GLU A 338 -16.37 -10.37 0.02
CA GLU A 338 -16.53 -9.07 0.66
C GLU A 338 -17.62 -8.22 -0.01
N ILE A 339 -18.07 -8.53 -1.23
CA ILE A 339 -19.11 -7.81 -1.97
C ILE A 339 -20.47 -8.49 -1.77
N ASP A 340 -20.53 -9.80 -2.01
CA ASP A 340 -21.73 -10.61 -1.81
C ASP A 340 -21.34 -12.05 -1.47
N PHE A 341 -21.55 -12.42 -0.21
CA PHE A 341 -21.19 -13.75 0.31
C PHE A 341 -21.98 -14.86 -0.39
N ALA A 342 -23.29 -14.68 -0.57
CA ALA A 342 -24.18 -15.71 -1.11
C ALA A 342 -23.81 -16.09 -2.54
N THR A 343 -23.65 -15.10 -3.42
CA THR A 343 -23.24 -15.32 -4.82
C THR A 343 -21.85 -15.95 -4.90
N THR A 344 -20.92 -15.53 -4.04
CA THR A 344 -19.56 -16.10 -3.99
C THR A 344 -19.57 -17.57 -3.57
N SER A 345 -20.40 -17.92 -2.60
CA SER A 345 -20.58 -19.31 -2.15
C SER A 345 -21.18 -20.18 -3.28
N GLU A 346 -22.12 -19.64 -4.06
CA GLU A 346 -22.69 -20.33 -5.23
C GLU A 346 -21.66 -20.52 -6.37
N ILE A 347 -20.81 -19.53 -6.62
CA ILE A 347 -19.66 -19.66 -7.54
C ILE A 347 -18.74 -20.79 -7.07
N LEU A 348 -18.34 -20.80 -5.80
CA LEU A 348 -17.46 -21.85 -5.28
C LEU A 348 -18.11 -23.24 -5.38
N SER A 349 -19.40 -23.35 -5.05
CA SER A 349 -20.16 -24.61 -5.09
C SER A 349 -20.31 -25.20 -6.50
N SER A 350 -20.23 -24.37 -7.54
CA SER A 350 -20.29 -24.81 -8.94
C SER A 350 -18.93 -25.18 -9.53
N VAL A 351 -17.83 -25.02 -8.78
CA VAL A 351 -16.50 -25.49 -9.18
C VAL A 351 -16.28 -26.90 -8.68
N ASP A 352 -15.91 -27.83 -9.57
CA ASP A 352 -15.55 -29.18 -9.17
C ASP A 352 -14.36 -29.16 -8.20
N ILE A 353 -14.55 -29.68 -6.99
CA ILE A 353 -13.52 -29.74 -5.96
C ILE A 353 -12.28 -30.52 -6.42
N LYS A 354 -12.41 -31.50 -7.32
CA LYS A 354 -11.27 -32.22 -7.92
C LYS A 354 -10.33 -31.26 -8.64
N VAL A 355 -10.86 -30.20 -9.25
CA VAL A 355 -10.06 -29.16 -9.91
C VAL A 355 -9.28 -28.34 -8.88
N LEU A 356 -9.92 -27.97 -7.77
CA LEU A 356 -9.27 -27.24 -6.68
C LEU A 356 -8.17 -28.08 -6.01
N LYS A 357 -8.43 -29.36 -5.72
CA LYS A 357 -7.45 -30.33 -5.19
C LYS A 357 -6.24 -30.48 -6.11
N ARG A 358 -6.46 -30.66 -7.42
CA ARG A 358 -5.36 -30.75 -8.40
C ARG A 358 -4.54 -29.46 -8.46
N LYS A 359 -5.17 -28.30 -8.31
CA LYS A 359 -4.49 -26.99 -8.36
C LYS A 359 -3.73 -26.68 -7.08
N SER A 360 -4.23 -27.07 -5.90
CA SER A 360 -3.52 -26.90 -4.64
C SER A 360 -2.22 -27.70 -4.61
N LYS A 361 -2.19 -28.91 -5.19
CA LYS A 361 -0.98 -29.74 -5.36
C LYS A 361 0.12 -29.12 -6.25
N LYS A 362 -0.20 -28.06 -7.00
CA LYS A 362 0.75 -27.31 -7.85
C LYS A 362 1.15 -25.95 -7.27
N ALA A 363 0.62 -25.57 -6.10
CA ALA A 363 0.85 -24.28 -5.48
C ALA A 363 2.01 -24.34 -4.46
N SER A 364 2.60 -23.19 -4.13
CA SER A 364 3.55 -23.12 -3.02
C SER A 364 2.84 -23.32 -1.68
N VAL A 365 3.55 -23.77 -0.65
CA VAL A 365 2.94 -24.01 0.66
C VAL A 365 2.31 -22.75 1.30
N GLU A 366 2.86 -21.55 1.04
CA GLU A 366 2.23 -20.27 1.41
C GLU A 366 0.88 -20.07 0.71
N GLN A 367 0.86 -20.31 -0.60
CA GLN A 367 -0.35 -20.17 -1.42
C GLN A 367 -1.42 -21.18 -1.02
N ILE A 368 -1.01 -22.40 -0.62
CA ILE A 368 -1.91 -23.41 -0.06
C ILE A 368 -2.48 -22.90 1.27
N GLY A 369 -1.63 -22.49 2.23
CA GLY A 369 -2.08 -22.00 3.55
C GLY A 369 -3.06 -20.83 3.44
N ILE A 370 -2.65 -19.76 2.76
CA ILE A 370 -3.49 -18.57 2.55
C ILE A 370 -4.75 -18.93 1.78
N GLY A 371 -4.63 -19.75 0.73
CA GLY A 371 -5.75 -20.13 -0.12
C GLY A 371 -6.81 -20.93 0.62
N LEU A 372 -6.40 -21.94 1.41
CA LEU A 372 -7.32 -22.73 2.22
C LEU A 372 -7.99 -21.88 3.31
N SER A 373 -7.24 -21.00 3.97
CA SER A 373 -7.79 -20.08 4.97
C SER A 373 -8.83 -19.13 4.39
N ARG A 374 -8.64 -18.65 3.16
CA ARG A 374 -9.64 -17.86 2.41
C ARG A 374 -10.86 -18.67 2.01
N LEU A 375 -10.66 -19.90 1.51
CA LEU A 375 -11.78 -20.80 1.19
C LEU A 375 -12.59 -21.16 2.43
N TYR A 376 -11.94 -21.33 3.58
CA TYR A 376 -12.61 -21.64 4.84
C TYR A 376 -13.61 -20.56 5.26
N ASP A 377 -13.32 -19.29 4.95
CA ASP A 377 -14.23 -18.17 5.22
C ASP A 377 -15.44 -18.13 4.26
N ILE A 378 -15.46 -18.98 3.23
CA ILE A 378 -16.53 -19.08 2.23
C ILE A 378 -17.28 -20.40 2.38
N ASP A 379 -16.55 -21.52 2.34
CA ASP A 379 -17.03 -22.88 2.53
C ASP A 379 -15.99 -23.70 3.31
N GLN A 380 -16.32 -23.98 4.57
CA GLN A 380 -15.47 -24.76 5.47
C GLN A 380 -15.31 -26.22 5.02
N SER A 381 -16.35 -26.81 4.43
CA SER A 381 -16.35 -28.21 4.00
C SER A 381 -15.37 -28.40 2.85
N VAL A 382 -15.47 -27.55 1.82
CA VAL A 382 -14.55 -27.58 0.65
C VAL A 382 -13.11 -27.35 1.09
N SER A 383 -12.86 -26.36 1.95
CA SER A 383 -11.50 -26.08 2.44
C SER A 383 -10.91 -27.25 3.23
N LYS A 384 -11.69 -27.84 4.15
CA LYS A 384 -11.27 -29.03 4.91
C LYS A 384 -11.01 -30.22 3.99
N GLU A 385 -11.89 -30.50 3.04
CA GLU A 385 -11.72 -31.64 2.14
C GLU A 385 -10.48 -31.50 1.23
N ILE A 386 -10.17 -30.29 0.75
CA ILE A 386 -8.90 -30.04 0.04
C ILE A 386 -7.71 -30.22 0.97
N PHE A 387 -7.79 -29.70 2.20
CA PHE A 387 -6.71 -29.85 3.16
C PHE A 387 -6.46 -31.32 3.50
N GLU A 388 -7.51 -32.11 3.69
CA GLU A 388 -7.42 -33.56 3.96
C GLU A 388 -6.84 -34.36 2.78
N ASP A 389 -7.08 -33.95 1.52
CA ASP A 389 -6.49 -34.59 0.32
C ASP A 389 -4.99 -34.33 0.14
N LEU A 390 -4.44 -33.29 0.78
CA LEU A 390 -3.02 -32.96 0.69
C LEU A 390 -2.22 -33.87 1.62
N ASP A 391 -1.36 -34.71 1.04
CA ASP A 391 -0.48 -35.61 1.78
C ASP A 391 0.45 -34.84 2.74
N ILE A 392 0.66 -35.38 3.94
CA ILE A 392 1.48 -34.74 4.98
C ILE A 392 2.95 -34.67 4.54
N ASP A 393 3.44 -35.71 3.89
CA ASP A 393 4.81 -35.77 3.40
C ASP A 393 5.07 -34.73 2.31
N PHE A 394 4.14 -34.63 1.35
CA PHE A 394 4.12 -33.58 0.35
C PHE A 394 4.17 -32.18 0.97
N LEU A 395 3.24 -31.86 1.89
CA LEU A 395 3.20 -30.56 2.56
C LEU A 395 4.49 -30.28 3.33
N SER A 396 5.01 -31.29 4.03
CA SER A 396 6.24 -31.21 4.82
C SER A 396 7.47 -30.94 3.93
N ASN A 397 7.56 -31.54 2.75
CA ASN A 397 8.67 -31.31 1.81
C ASN A 397 8.63 -29.89 1.21
N LEU A 398 7.46 -29.30 1.01
CA LEU A 398 7.37 -27.92 0.49
C LEU A 398 7.96 -26.87 1.45
N PHE A 399 8.18 -27.21 2.71
CA PHE A 399 8.83 -26.35 3.70
C PHE A 399 10.36 -26.35 3.63
N GLU A 400 10.98 -27.30 2.93
CA GLU A 400 12.44 -27.51 2.93
C GLU A 400 13.22 -26.24 2.57
N ASN A 401 12.76 -25.49 1.57
CA ASN A 401 13.42 -24.27 1.11
C ASN A 401 12.88 -22.98 1.76
N LYS A 402 12.04 -23.08 2.79
CA LYS A 402 11.39 -21.92 3.42
C LYS A 402 12.13 -21.42 4.67
N PRO A 403 12.11 -20.11 4.97
CA PRO A 403 12.62 -19.60 6.24
C PRO A 403 11.67 -19.98 7.38
N LEU A 404 12.19 -20.13 8.60
CA LEU A 404 11.39 -20.55 9.77
C LEU A 404 10.24 -19.59 10.11
N THR A 405 10.39 -18.29 9.82
CA THR A 405 9.30 -17.31 9.93
C THR A 405 8.09 -17.67 9.06
N ALA A 406 8.32 -18.19 7.85
CA ALA A 406 7.24 -18.61 6.97
C ALA A 406 6.48 -19.84 7.53
N PHE A 407 7.17 -20.74 8.25
CA PHE A 407 6.52 -21.89 8.89
C PHE A 407 5.43 -21.45 9.82
N GLY A 408 5.69 -20.42 10.63
CA GLY A 408 4.74 -19.94 11.61
C GLY A 408 3.49 -19.34 11.03
N HIS A 409 3.66 -18.47 10.04
CA HIS A 409 2.52 -17.90 9.34
C HIS A 409 1.69 -18.99 8.66
N ILE A 410 2.32 -19.92 7.95
CA ILE A 410 1.63 -20.96 7.19
C ILE A 410 0.89 -21.94 8.11
N LEU A 411 1.53 -22.41 9.19
CA LEU A 411 0.90 -23.34 10.13
C LEU A 411 -0.29 -22.71 10.86
N LYS A 412 -0.25 -21.40 11.13
CA LYS A 412 -1.39 -20.67 11.67
C LYS A 412 -2.57 -20.66 10.69
N GLU A 413 -2.32 -20.48 9.39
CA GLU A 413 -3.36 -20.61 8.36
C GLU A 413 -3.92 -22.03 8.27
N PHE A 414 -3.06 -23.07 8.34
CA PHE A 414 -3.51 -24.46 8.38
C PHE A 414 -4.30 -24.80 9.64
N LYS A 415 -3.92 -24.27 10.80
CA LYS A 415 -4.64 -24.46 12.07
C LYS A 415 -6.09 -24.00 11.98
N LYS A 416 -6.34 -22.87 11.29
CA LYS A 416 -7.70 -22.35 11.07
C LYS A 416 -8.59 -23.37 10.34
N VAL A 417 -8.02 -24.11 9.40
CA VAL A 417 -8.74 -25.07 8.55
C VAL A 417 -8.92 -26.41 9.26
N GLY A 418 -7.82 -26.95 9.81
CA GLY A 418 -7.82 -28.25 10.48
C GLY A 418 -6.70 -28.34 11.52
N VAL A 419 -7.07 -28.19 12.80
CA VAL A 419 -6.13 -28.23 13.93
C VAL A 419 -5.36 -29.55 13.97
N SER A 420 -6.06 -30.69 13.91
CA SER A 420 -5.45 -32.02 14.01
C SER A 420 -4.41 -32.26 12.90
N LYS A 421 -4.74 -31.95 11.64
CA LYS A 421 -3.81 -32.11 10.52
C LYS A 421 -2.64 -31.14 10.58
N ALA A 422 -2.85 -29.89 11.02
CA ALA A 422 -1.76 -28.94 11.25
C ALA A 422 -0.80 -29.42 12.35
N GLN A 423 -1.33 -30.00 13.44
CA GLN A 423 -0.54 -30.61 14.52
C GLN A 423 0.25 -31.83 14.01
N ASN A 424 -0.36 -32.68 13.20
CA ASN A 424 0.32 -33.83 12.60
C ASN A 424 1.41 -33.40 11.59
N LEU A 425 1.16 -32.36 10.81
CA LEU A 425 2.14 -31.81 9.88
C LEU A 425 3.37 -31.25 10.58
N ILE A 426 3.21 -30.51 11.68
CA ILE A 426 4.37 -30.03 12.44
C ILE A 426 5.12 -31.22 13.05
N ARG A 427 4.45 -32.17 13.71
CA ARG A 427 5.08 -33.40 14.24
C ARG A 427 5.94 -34.10 13.19
N HIS A 428 5.38 -34.27 12.00
CA HIS A 428 6.05 -34.92 10.87
C HIS A 428 7.23 -34.10 10.33
N THR A 429 7.10 -32.77 10.30
CA THR A 429 8.16 -31.90 9.78
C THR A 429 9.34 -31.77 10.73
N LEU A 430 9.11 -31.83 12.04
CA LEU A 430 10.15 -31.74 13.08
C LEU A 430 11.11 -32.93 13.11
N VAL A 431 10.74 -34.08 12.52
CA VAL A 431 11.64 -35.24 12.45
C VAL A 431 12.61 -35.15 11.27
N LYS A 432 12.35 -34.30 10.27
CA LYS A 432 13.16 -34.20 9.06
C LYS A 432 14.50 -33.50 9.31
N GLU A 433 15.56 -34.01 8.69
CA GLU A 433 16.94 -33.57 8.93
C GLU A 433 17.18 -32.11 8.50
N PHE A 434 16.61 -31.69 7.35
CA PHE A 434 16.73 -30.30 6.88
C PHE A 434 16.24 -29.29 7.94
N PHE A 435 15.27 -29.71 8.77
CA PHE A 435 14.67 -28.86 9.77
C PHE A 435 15.63 -28.65 10.96
N ILE A 436 16.24 -29.74 11.43
CA ILE A 436 17.28 -29.70 12.47
C ILE A 436 18.49 -28.89 11.98
N ASN A 437 18.90 -29.09 10.72
CA ASN A 437 20.01 -28.35 10.13
C ASN A 437 19.75 -26.83 10.06
N LYS A 438 18.51 -26.40 9.82
CA LYS A 438 18.14 -24.97 9.87
C LYS A 438 18.22 -24.39 11.27
N LEU A 439 17.71 -25.12 12.27
CA LEU A 439 17.79 -24.68 13.68
C LEU A 439 19.23 -24.63 14.19
N ASN A 440 20.08 -25.52 13.67
CA ASN A 440 21.50 -25.58 13.98
C ASN A 440 22.38 -24.67 13.09
N SER A 441 21.77 -23.82 12.26
CA SER A 441 22.52 -22.92 11.38
C SER A 441 23.04 -21.70 12.14
N ALA A 442 24.33 -21.39 12.00
CA ALA A 442 24.91 -20.15 12.52
C ALA A 442 24.31 -18.87 11.89
N LYS A 443 23.53 -18.99 10.80
CA LYS A 443 22.83 -17.87 10.16
C LYS A 443 21.43 -17.59 10.73
N ILE A 444 20.88 -18.47 11.57
CA ILE A 444 19.52 -18.32 12.10
C ILE A 444 19.42 -17.08 12.98
N THR A 445 18.38 -16.25 12.85
CA THR A 445 18.23 -15.04 13.67
C THR A 445 17.39 -15.32 14.93
N THR A 446 17.50 -14.45 15.94
CA THR A 446 16.63 -14.52 17.13
C THR A 446 15.15 -14.33 16.78
N VAL A 447 14.84 -13.53 15.77
CA VAL A 447 13.46 -13.33 15.29
C VAL A 447 12.92 -14.61 14.65
N ASP A 448 13.75 -15.34 13.89
CA ASP A 448 13.37 -16.63 13.32
C ASP A 448 13.03 -17.64 14.43
N LEU A 449 13.92 -17.76 15.43
CA LEU A 449 13.74 -18.65 16.58
C LEU A 449 12.49 -18.27 17.38
N PHE A 450 12.33 -16.99 17.72
CA PHE A 450 11.16 -16.52 18.48
C PHE A 450 9.85 -16.82 17.74
N THR A 451 9.76 -16.43 16.47
CA THR A 451 8.56 -16.63 15.65
C THR A 451 8.21 -18.11 15.56
N PHE A 452 9.22 -18.96 15.44
CA PHE A 452 9.05 -20.40 15.35
C PHE A 452 8.64 -21.04 16.68
N TYR A 453 9.33 -20.76 17.79
CA TYR A 453 9.00 -21.36 19.08
C TYR A 453 7.64 -20.87 19.63
N LEU A 454 7.22 -19.64 19.31
CA LEU A 454 5.89 -19.16 19.67
C LEU A 454 4.76 -20.02 19.08
N LEU A 455 5.01 -20.76 18.00
CA LEU A 455 4.00 -21.62 17.38
C LEU A 455 3.59 -22.80 18.24
N PHE A 456 4.49 -23.32 19.07
CA PHE A 456 4.19 -24.52 19.86
C PHE A 456 3.12 -24.22 20.92
N SER A 457 3.14 -23.02 21.50
CA SER A 457 2.07 -22.57 22.39
C SER A 457 0.80 -22.23 21.62
N GLN A 458 0.91 -21.63 20.43
CA GLN A 458 -0.25 -21.29 19.59
C GLN A 458 -0.95 -22.51 18.99
N LEU A 459 -0.24 -23.58 18.66
CA LEU A 459 -0.79 -24.82 18.07
C LEU A 459 -1.14 -25.88 19.12
N ASP A 460 -0.88 -25.60 20.40
CA ASP A 460 -1.05 -26.54 21.52
C ASP A 460 -0.26 -27.86 21.34
N VAL A 461 1.01 -27.72 20.96
CA VAL A 461 1.96 -28.83 20.71
C VAL A 461 3.24 -28.64 21.53
N ARG A 462 3.09 -28.21 22.79
CA ARG A 462 4.23 -27.87 23.66
C ARG A 462 5.15 -29.06 23.90
N LYS A 463 4.62 -30.29 23.96
CA LYS A 463 5.42 -31.52 24.15
C LYS A 463 6.40 -31.73 23.00
N GLU A 464 5.96 -31.50 21.78
CA GLU A 464 6.77 -31.60 20.56
C GLU A 464 7.90 -30.55 20.56
N GLY A 465 7.62 -29.36 21.10
CA GLY A 465 8.63 -28.32 21.30
C GLY A 465 9.69 -28.72 22.32
N GLN A 466 9.29 -29.36 23.42
CA GLN A 466 10.21 -29.89 24.42
C GLN A 466 11.12 -30.98 23.83
N GLU A 467 10.56 -31.91 23.06
CA GLU A 467 11.36 -32.95 22.38
C GLU A 467 12.31 -32.37 21.33
N LEU A 468 11.89 -31.32 20.62
CA LEU A 468 12.76 -30.63 19.68
C LEU A 468 13.96 -29.96 20.38
N LEU A 469 13.74 -29.33 21.54
CA LEU A 469 14.82 -28.70 22.33
C LEU A 469 15.90 -29.72 22.73
N LYS A 470 15.57 -31.00 22.90
CA LYS A 470 16.56 -32.07 23.18
C LYS A 470 17.42 -32.46 21.97
N ARG A 471 17.01 -32.10 20.74
CA ARG A 471 17.63 -32.52 19.47
C ARG A 471 18.42 -31.41 18.77
N VAL A 472 18.24 -30.17 19.19
CA VAL A 472 18.91 -29.00 18.60
C VAL A 472 20.12 -28.59 19.43
N ASN A 473 21.08 -27.91 18.79
CA ASN A 473 22.23 -27.37 19.49
C ASN A 473 21.81 -26.15 20.33
N LEU A 474 21.71 -26.36 21.64
CA LEU A 474 21.31 -25.34 22.61
C LEU A 474 22.27 -24.14 22.62
N ASP A 475 23.56 -24.33 22.29
CA ASP A 475 24.56 -23.24 22.27
C ASP A 475 24.19 -22.15 21.26
N ILE A 476 23.49 -22.50 20.18
CA ILE A 476 23.02 -21.53 19.18
C ILE A 476 21.90 -20.68 19.78
N ILE A 477 20.96 -21.29 20.49
CA ILE A 477 19.88 -20.57 21.18
C ILE A 477 20.47 -19.67 22.27
N GLU A 478 21.34 -20.22 23.12
CA GLU A 478 22.01 -19.48 24.19
C GLU A 478 22.85 -18.32 23.62
N GLY A 479 23.61 -18.57 22.56
CA GLY A 479 24.39 -17.56 21.85
C GLY A 479 23.52 -16.44 21.28
N ARG A 480 22.36 -16.78 20.71
CA ARG A 480 21.40 -15.78 20.19
C ARG A 480 20.72 -14.96 21.27
N VAL A 481 20.42 -15.54 22.43
CA VAL A 481 19.93 -14.78 23.58
C VAL A 481 21.01 -13.79 24.05
N LYS A 482 22.28 -14.20 24.10
CA LYS A 482 23.41 -13.35 24.50
C LYS A 482 23.75 -12.24 23.49
N SER A 483 23.70 -12.52 22.18
CA SER A 483 24.18 -11.58 21.15
C SER A 483 23.13 -10.56 20.68
N SER A 484 21.84 -10.88 20.77
CA SER A 484 20.79 -10.07 20.15
C SER A 484 20.36 -8.85 20.96
N ASN A 485 19.55 -7.99 20.33
CA ASN A 485 18.90 -6.88 21.01
C ASN A 485 17.97 -7.41 22.12
N ILE A 486 17.72 -6.56 23.12
CA ILE A 486 17.05 -7.00 24.33
C ILE A 486 15.61 -7.47 24.09
N ASN A 487 14.88 -6.77 23.21
CA ASN A 487 13.49 -7.09 22.89
C ASN A 487 13.38 -8.49 22.31
N HIS A 488 14.21 -8.81 21.31
CA HIS A 488 14.21 -10.12 20.66
C HIS A 488 14.70 -11.21 21.62
N SER A 489 15.72 -10.94 22.45
CA SER A 489 16.20 -11.91 23.44
C SER A 489 15.11 -12.28 24.43
N VAL A 490 14.43 -11.29 25.01
CA VAL A 490 13.36 -11.54 25.99
C VAL A 490 12.14 -12.20 25.33
N GLN A 491 11.79 -11.83 24.10
CA GLN A 491 10.75 -12.51 23.31
C GLN A 491 11.04 -14.00 23.09
N LEU A 492 12.27 -14.32 22.66
CA LEU A 492 12.70 -15.71 22.47
C LEU A 492 12.65 -16.49 23.80
N VAL A 493 13.15 -15.89 24.87
CA VAL A 493 13.14 -16.50 26.21
C VAL A 493 11.71 -16.78 26.68
N ASN A 494 10.76 -15.85 26.49
CA ASN A 494 9.35 -16.08 26.81
C ASN A 494 8.74 -17.19 25.95
N ALA A 495 8.99 -17.21 24.64
CA ALA A 495 8.47 -18.25 23.76
C ALA A 495 9.00 -19.65 24.15
N ILE A 496 10.28 -19.75 24.55
CA ILE A 496 10.85 -21.01 25.06
C ILE A 496 10.27 -21.35 26.43
N ASN A 497 10.06 -20.38 27.32
CA ASN A 497 9.45 -20.60 28.64
C ASN A 497 8.02 -21.15 28.55
N GLU A 498 7.25 -20.75 27.52
CA GLU A 498 5.92 -21.32 27.27
C GLU A 498 5.94 -22.81 26.88
N ILE A 499 7.08 -23.30 26.40
CA ILE A 499 7.31 -24.70 26.00
C ILE A 499 7.97 -25.48 27.14
N ASP A 500 9.13 -25.00 27.59
CA ASP A 500 9.93 -25.57 28.67
C ASP A 500 10.26 -24.45 29.68
N PRO A 501 9.48 -24.33 30.76
CA PRO A 501 9.70 -23.33 31.80
C PRO A 501 11.06 -23.46 32.50
N SER A 502 11.60 -24.68 32.61
CA SER A 502 12.90 -24.92 33.24
C SER A 502 14.02 -24.32 32.40
N TYR A 503 13.99 -24.60 31.10
CA TYR A 503 14.99 -24.05 30.17
C TYR A 503 14.80 -22.53 29.96
N GLY A 504 13.57 -22.03 29.89
CA GLY A 504 13.28 -20.59 29.86
C GLY A 504 13.92 -19.83 31.04
N LYS A 505 13.79 -20.35 32.26
CA LYS A 505 14.45 -19.80 33.46
C LYS A 505 15.97 -19.90 33.43
N LYS A 506 16.55 -20.90 32.75
CA LYS A 506 18.00 -20.95 32.51
C LYS A 506 18.42 -19.85 31.54
N LEU A 507 17.68 -19.66 30.44
CA LEU A 507 18.00 -18.69 29.40
C LEU A 507 17.89 -17.24 29.88
N VAL A 508 16.90 -16.90 30.70
CA VAL A 508 16.76 -15.52 31.21
C VAL A 508 17.98 -15.07 32.02
N LYS A 509 18.64 -16.01 32.73
CA LYS A 509 19.88 -15.76 33.48
C LYS A 509 21.09 -15.48 32.59
N LEU A 510 21.01 -15.79 31.30
CA LEU A 510 22.05 -15.47 30.32
C LEU A 510 21.97 -14.02 29.83
N ILE A 511 20.92 -13.28 30.20
CA ILE A 511 20.77 -11.87 29.89
C ILE A 511 21.28 -11.07 31.09
N PRO A 512 22.47 -10.42 31.01
CA PRO A 512 23.02 -9.67 32.13
C PRO A 512 22.18 -8.43 32.46
N ASP A 513 22.08 -8.07 33.73
CA ASP A 513 21.29 -6.92 34.17
C ASP A 513 21.83 -5.61 33.64
N ASP A 514 23.15 -5.47 33.60
CA ASP A 514 23.86 -4.34 33.02
C ASP A 514 23.51 -4.17 31.53
N LYS A 515 23.32 -5.27 30.79
CA LYS A 515 22.85 -5.23 29.40
C LYS A 515 21.38 -4.78 29.31
N LEU A 516 20.50 -5.30 30.18
CA LEU A 516 19.09 -4.91 30.29
C LEU A 516 18.95 -3.42 30.60
N ILE A 517 19.61 -2.98 31.67
CA ILE A 517 19.59 -1.61 32.18
C ILE A 517 20.18 -0.67 31.14
N LYS A 518 21.34 -1.00 30.53
CA LYS A 518 21.93 -0.17 29.47
C LYS A 518 20.99 -0.02 28.29
N SER A 519 20.33 -1.09 27.85
CA SER A 519 19.38 -1.02 26.73
C SER A 519 18.13 -0.21 27.09
N ILE A 520 17.65 -0.28 28.32
CA ILE A 520 16.51 0.52 28.78
C ILE A 520 16.92 2.00 28.91
N ASN A 521 18.12 2.28 29.42
CA ASN A 521 18.67 3.62 29.58
C ASN A 521 18.99 4.31 28.24
N ASP A 522 19.19 3.54 27.16
CA ASP A 522 19.43 4.06 25.81
C ASP A 522 18.35 5.07 25.41
N SER A 523 18.76 6.22 24.85
CA SER A 523 17.86 7.29 24.40
C SER A 523 16.90 6.86 23.30
N ASN A 524 17.27 5.86 22.51
CA ASN A 524 16.45 5.31 21.43
C ASN A 524 15.35 4.37 21.93
N THR A 525 15.48 3.84 23.15
CA THR A 525 14.44 2.98 23.75
C THR A 525 13.28 3.84 24.23
N GLU A 526 12.16 3.77 23.52
CA GLU A 526 10.93 4.49 23.83
C GLU A 526 10.20 3.94 25.05
N ILE A 527 9.40 4.78 25.71
CA ILE A 527 8.54 4.36 26.84
C ILE A 527 7.60 3.22 26.44
N THR A 528 7.13 3.21 25.19
CA THR A 528 6.23 2.22 24.59
C THR A 528 6.88 0.85 24.37
N ALA A 529 8.21 0.75 24.41
CA ALA A 529 8.92 -0.52 24.30
C ALA A 529 8.96 -1.30 25.63
N LEU A 530 8.97 -0.58 26.77
CA LEU A 530 9.11 -1.17 28.10
C LEU A 530 8.04 -2.22 28.46
N PRO A 531 6.75 -2.05 28.09
CA PRO A 531 5.71 -3.04 28.37
C PRO A 531 6.05 -4.42 27.87
N SER A 532 6.54 -4.53 26.64
CA SER A 532 6.86 -5.81 26.03
C SER A 532 8.02 -6.50 26.75
N ILE A 533 9.08 -5.75 27.08
CA ILE A 533 10.25 -6.24 27.80
C ILE A 533 9.82 -6.79 29.17
N PHE A 534 9.15 -5.97 29.97
CA PHE A 534 8.81 -6.35 31.34
C PHE A 534 7.69 -7.39 31.42
N LEU A 535 6.74 -7.40 30.49
CA LEU A 535 5.72 -8.44 30.42
C LEU A 535 6.36 -9.82 30.18
N TYR A 536 7.25 -9.91 29.20
CA TYR A 536 7.91 -11.18 28.86
C TYR A 536 8.91 -11.62 29.94
N LEU A 537 9.67 -10.71 30.54
CA LEU A 537 10.52 -11.03 31.69
C LEU A 537 9.68 -11.56 32.87
N LYS A 538 8.59 -10.87 33.19
CA LYS A 538 7.68 -11.23 34.28
C LYS A 538 7.11 -12.65 34.11
N ASN A 539 6.76 -13.03 32.87
CA ASN A 539 6.21 -14.34 32.56
C ASN A 539 7.21 -15.48 32.77
N VAL A 540 8.52 -15.20 32.67
CA VAL A 540 9.58 -16.21 32.84
C VAL A 540 10.07 -16.25 34.28
N ASP A 541 10.38 -15.08 34.83
CA ASP A 541 10.91 -14.91 36.18
C ASP A 541 10.46 -13.56 36.76
N PHE A 542 9.42 -13.62 37.59
CA PHE A 542 8.84 -12.44 38.24
C PHE A 542 9.86 -11.71 39.12
N ASP A 543 10.63 -12.45 39.91
CA ASP A 543 11.59 -11.88 40.85
C ASP A 543 12.73 -11.18 40.12
N ASN A 544 13.22 -11.79 39.02
CA ASN A 544 14.20 -11.15 38.16
C ASN A 544 13.65 -9.88 37.51
N ALA A 545 12.42 -9.91 36.98
CA ALA A 545 11.77 -8.74 36.38
C ALA A 545 11.60 -7.60 37.40
N LYS A 546 11.16 -7.90 38.62
CA LYS A 546 11.05 -6.94 39.72
C LYS A 546 12.40 -6.36 40.10
N ARG A 547 13.42 -7.20 40.25
CA ARG A 547 14.78 -6.77 40.59
C ARG A 547 15.37 -5.84 39.53
N VAL A 548 15.27 -6.19 38.24
CA VAL A 548 15.72 -5.34 37.13
C VAL A 548 14.96 -4.02 37.10
N TYR A 549 13.64 -4.04 37.29
CA TYR A 549 12.85 -2.82 37.40
C TYR A 549 13.36 -1.93 38.54
N ASN A 550 13.66 -2.53 39.70
CA ASN A 550 14.15 -1.82 40.88
C ASN A 550 15.54 -1.20 40.70
N LEU A 551 16.39 -1.75 39.82
CA LEU A 551 17.70 -1.20 39.47
C LEU A 551 17.65 0.01 38.50
N ILE A 552 16.54 0.23 37.80
CA ILE A 552 16.42 1.35 36.85
C ILE A 552 16.03 2.62 37.60
N ASP A 553 16.78 3.70 37.43
CA ASP A 553 16.45 5.00 38.03
C ASP A 553 15.10 5.54 37.51
N ASN A 554 14.25 6.01 38.42
CA ASN A 554 12.98 6.68 38.10
C ASN A 554 13.20 7.86 37.13
N ILE A 555 14.32 8.58 37.25
CA ILE A 555 14.70 9.69 36.36
C ILE A 555 14.75 9.23 34.89
N THR A 556 15.24 8.02 34.61
CA THR A 556 15.31 7.49 33.25
C THR A 556 13.92 7.31 32.65
N ILE A 557 12.99 6.73 33.42
CA ILE A 557 11.63 6.48 32.96
C ILE A 557 10.88 7.81 32.81
N ILE A 558 11.04 8.74 33.76
CA ILE A 558 10.49 10.10 33.67
C ILE A 558 10.93 10.78 32.37
N LYS A 559 12.24 10.81 32.07
CA LYS A 559 12.76 11.42 30.83
C LYS A 559 12.07 10.86 29.58
N LYS A 560 11.79 9.56 29.54
CA LYS A 560 11.09 8.91 28.42
C LYS A 560 9.60 9.29 28.35
N CYS A 561 8.93 9.45 29.49
CA CYS A 561 7.55 9.94 29.57
C CYS A 561 7.42 11.40 29.09
N LEU A 562 8.45 12.22 29.29
CA LEU A 562 8.43 13.64 28.93
C LEU A 562 8.65 13.93 27.44
N VAL A 563 9.05 12.94 26.62
CA VAL A 563 9.28 13.13 25.18
C VAL A 563 8.02 13.65 24.48
N ARG A 564 8.14 14.73 23.69
CA ARG A 564 7.01 15.49 23.12
C ARG A 564 6.00 14.62 22.34
N LYS A 565 6.46 13.63 21.58
CA LYS A 565 5.62 12.79 20.71
C LYS A 565 4.59 11.92 21.45
N PHE A 566 4.80 11.61 22.73
CA PHE A 566 3.89 10.73 23.48
C PHE A 566 2.75 11.52 24.12
N ARG A 567 1.52 11.06 23.87
CA ARG A 567 0.32 11.50 24.61
C ARG A 567 0.25 10.80 25.97
N ILE A 568 -0.65 11.26 26.84
CA ILE A 568 -0.82 10.72 28.19
C ILE A 568 -1.23 9.23 28.21
N GLN A 569 -2.11 8.78 27.31
CA GLN A 569 -2.60 7.40 27.31
C GLN A 569 -1.48 6.37 27.01
N PRO A 570 -0.63 6.55 25.98
CA PRO A 570 0.55 5.70 25.77
C PRO A 570 1.48 5.61 26.98
N ILE A 571 1.65 6.70 27.74
CA ILE A 571 2.49 6.72 28.94
C ILE A 571 1.89 5.80 30.01
N PHE A 572 0.60 5.93 30.32
CA PHE A 572 -0.07 5.09 31.32
C PHE A 572 -0.17 3.62 30.89
N ASN A 573 -0.43 3.34 29.62
CA ASN A 573 -0.33 1.98 29.07
C ASN A 573 1.06 1.39 29.28
N SER A 574 2.09 2.24 29.25
CA SER A 574 3.47 1.79 29.41
C SER A 574 3.88 1.55 30.86
N ILE A 575 3.30 2.31 31.79
CA ILE A 575 3.59 2.23 33.23
C ILE A 575 2.79 1.12 33.91
N LYS A 576 1.57 0.81 33.45
CA LYS A 576 0.70 -0.22 34.06
C LYS A 576 1.40 -1.59 34.27
N PRO A 577 2.18 -2.14 33.32
CA PRO A 577 2.92 -3.38 33.56
C PRO A 577 3.97 -3.28 34.67
N LEU A 578 4.59 -2.11 34.85
CA LEU A 578 5.61 -1.84 35.87
C LEU A 578 5.00 -1.81 37.27
N TYR A 579 3.78 -1.28 37.40
CA TYR A 579 3.02 -1.31 38.66
C TYR A 579 2.83 -2.73 39.19
N ASN A 580 2.64 -3.70 38.29
CA ASN A 580 2.49 -5.10 38.68
C ASN A 580 3.80 -5.76 39.15
N LEU A 581 4.95 -5.08 38.99
CA LEU A 581 6.26 -5.57 39.45
C LEU A 581 6.62 -4.94 40.79
N ASP A 582 6.50 -3.61 40.88
CA ASP A 582 6.74 -2.86 42.10
C ASP A 582 5.79 -1.67 42.18
N ASN A 583 4.78 -1.81 43.03
CA ASN A 583 3.69 -0.86 43.22
C ASN A 583 4.17 0.42 43.90
N GLU A 584 4.99 0.33 44.95
CA GLU A 584 5.51 1.50 45.68
C GLU A 584 6.41 2.35 44.78
N LYS A 585 7.38 1.71 44.11
CA LYS A 585 8.28 2.40 43.18
C LYS A 585 7.53 3.08 42.04
N THR A 586 6.51 2.41 41.50
CA THR A 586 5.73 2.96 40.38
C THR A 586 4.87 4.14 40.80
N VAL A 587 4.32 4.12 42.01
CA VAL A 587 3.59 5.28 42.57
C VAL A 587 4.55 6.45 42.82
N ASP A 588 5.74 6.21 43.36
CA ASP A 588 6.78 7.24 43.51
C ASP A 588 7.20 7.85 42.16
N LEU A 589 7.47 7.00 41.16
CA LEU A 589 7.76 7.41 39.78
C LEU A 589 6.68 8.36 39.23
N LEU A 590 5.42 8.00 39.40
CA LEU A 590 4.30 8.79 38.91
C LEU A 590 4.18 10.11 39.68
N ASN A 591 4.30 10.11 41.01
CA ASN A 591 4.30 11.33 41.83
C ASN A 591 5.40 12.31 41.36
N ASN A 592 6.61 11.80 41.11
CA ASN A 592 7.72 12.60 40.58
C ASN A 592 7.45 13.08 39.13
N LEU A 593 6.80 12.26 38.29
CA LEU A 593 6.39 12.68 36.94
C LEU A 593 5.41 13.87 36.98
N PHE A 594 4.50 13.91 37.96
CA PHE A 594 3.58 15.03 38.18
C PHE A 594 4.25 16.33 38.59
N ALA A 595 5.48 16.30 39.10
CA ALA A 595 6.24 17.52 39.41
C ALA A 595 6.68 18.26 38.13
N HIS A 596 6.68 17.61 36.96
CA HIS A 596 7.14 18.20 35.71
C HIS A 596 6.02 18.93 34.95
N ASN A 597 6.22 20.22 34.68
CA ASN A 597 5.29 21.03 33.88
C ASN A 597 5.03 20.47 32.48
N VAL A 598 6.03 19.83 31.85
CA VAL A 598 5.87 19.17 30.55
C VAL A 598 4.82 18.07 30.60
N PHE A 599 4.77 17.28 31.68
CA PHE A 599 3.75 16.24 31.85
C PHE A 599 2.37 16.85 32.13
N LYS A 600 2.29 17.89 32.97
CA LYS A 600 1.04 18.64 33.20
C LYS A 600 0.47 19.22 31.91
N ASN A 601 1.32 19.78 31.05
CA ASN A 601 0.89 20.30 29.74
C ASN A 601 0.35 19.19 28.83
N LYS A 602 0.96 17.99 28.84
CA LYS A 602 0.42 16.83 28.09
C LYS A 602 -0.96 16.43 28.56
N ILE A 603 -1.26 16.57 29.86
CA ILE A 603 -2.61 16.35 30.40
C ILE A 603 -3.54 17.41 29.85
N LYS A 604 -3.19 18.70 29.98
CA LYS A 604 -4.00 19.84 29.53
C LYS A 604 -4.29 19.84 28.01
N GLU A 605 -3.36 19.35 27.21
CA GLU A 605 -3.48 19.26 25.75
C GLU A 605 -4.15 17.98 25.25
N ALA A 606 -4.51 17.05 26.14
CA ALA A 606 -5.10 15.78 25.74
C ALA A 606 -6.51 15.98 25.15
N ASP A 607 -6.82 15.27 24.07
CA ASP A 607 -8.22 15.10 23.70
C ASP A 607 -8.96 14.28 24.77
N ILE A 608 -10.28 14.46 24.82
CA ILE A 608 -11.15 13.87 25.83
C ILE A 608 -11.05 12.32 25.90
N GLU A 609 -10.82 11.65 24.77
CA GLU A 609 -10.68 10.20 24.71
C GLU A 609 -9.35 9.74 25.34
N ASN A 610 -8.25 10.39 24.97
CA ASN A 610 -6.94 10.15 25.57
C ASN A 610 -6.97 10.44 27.08
N PHE A 611 -7.64 11.52 27.51
CA PHE A 611 -7.83 11.85 28.93
C PHE A 611 -8.56 10.75 29.69
N ILE A 612 -9.77 10.37 29.24
CA ILE A 612 -10.61 9.42 29.97
C ILE A 612 -9.95 8.03 30.06
N ASN A 613 -9.36 7.56 28.96
CA ASN A 613 -8.64 6.29 28.98
C ASN A 613 -7.44 6.33 29.94
N SER A 614 -6.73 7.46 30.01
CA SER A 614 -5.61 7.64 30.96
C SER A 614 -6.08 7.63 32.41
N VAL A 615 -7.17 8.33 32.73
CA VAL A 615 -7.76 8.32 34.07
C VAL A 615 -8.19 6.92 34.49
N SER A 616 -8.83 6.16 33.59
CA SER A 616 -9.24 4.78 33.87
C SER A 616 -8.03 3.87 34.15
N ILE A 617 -6.95 4.01 33.39
CA ILE A 617 -5.72 3.24 33.64
C ILE A 617 -5.08 3.68 34.96
N ALA A 618 -4.99 4.98 35.20
CA ALA A 618 -4.42 5.55 36.42
C ALA A 618 -5.20 5.12 37.66
N PHE A 619 -6.53 5.09 37.62
CA PHE A 619 -7.36 4.66 38.75
C PHE A 619 -7.09 3.21 39.15
N ASN A 620 -6.81 2.33 38.16
CA ASN A 620 -6.40 0.95 38.41
C ASN A 620 -4.98 0.82 38.99
N ILE A 621 -4.16 1.87 38.89
CA ILE A 621 -2.81 1.93 39.47
C ILE A 621 -2.91 2.54 40.87
N ASN A 622 -3.48 3.74 40.98
CA ASN A 622 -3.65 4.49 42.21
C ASN A 622 -4.72 5.58 42.02
N GLU A 623 -5.72 5.61 42.90
CA GLU A 623 -6.84 6.56 42.87
C GLU A 623 -6.37 8.02 42.94
N LYS A 624 -5.46 8.35 43.85
CA LYS A 624 -4.92 9.71 44.03
C LYS A 624 -4.19 10.22 42.77
N ILE A 625 -3.53 9.32 42.03
CA ILE A 625 -2.91 9.67 40.75
C ILE A 625 -3.99 10.03 39.72
N ALA A 626 -5.08 9.27 39.66
CA ALA A 626 -6.20 9.57 38.78
C ALA A 626 -6.84 10.93 39.13
N GLU A 627 -7.04 11.22 40.42
CA GLU A 627 -7.51 12.52 40.91
C GLU A 627 -6.59 13.67 40.47
N ASN A 628 -5.27 13.49 40.53
CA ASN A 628 -4.31 14.50 40.07
C ASN A 628 -4.40 14.76 38.55
N ILE A 629 -4.62 13.73 37.71
CA ILE A 629 -4.87 13.91 36.26
C ILE A 629 -6.13 14.74 36.07
N ILE A 630 -7.20 14.37 36.79
CA ILE A 630 -8.51 15.02 36.70
C ILE A 630 -8.41 16.50 37.09
N ALA A 631 -7.75 16.81 38.21
CA ALA A 631 -7.53 18.18 38.66
C ALA A 631 -6.73 18.98 37.63
N THR A 632 -5.62 18.42 37.12
CA THR A 632 -4.75 19.09 36.14
C THR A 632 -5.48 19.36 34.81
N TYR A 633 -6.31 18.43 34.34
CA TYR A 633 -7.11 18.61 33.13
C TYR A 633 -8.20 19.68 33.31
N SER A 634 -8.82 19.71 34.49
CA SER A 634 -9.87 20.67 34.81
C SER A 634 -9.39 22.12 34.74
N GLU A 635 -8.12 22.38 35.07
CA GLU A 635 -7.51 23.71 34.91
C GLU A 635 -7.51 24.22 33.45
N SER A 636 -7.50 23.33 32.45
CA SER A 636 -7.47 23.70 31.01
C SER A 636 -8.84 23.86 30.35
N LEU A 637 -9.90 23.35 30.99
CA LEU A 637 -11.28 23.43 30.47
C LEU A 637 -11.82 24.87 30.34
N VAL A 638 -11.07 25.85 30.85
CA VAL A 638 -11.40 27.28 30.75
C VAL A 638 -11.02 27.89 29.39
N SER A 639 -10.30 27.20 28.49
CA SER A 639 -9.64 27.90 27.35
C SER A 639 -9.64 27.29 25.93
N THR A 640 -10.16 26.09 25.64
CA THR A 640 -10.06 25.56 24.25
C THR A 640 -11.22 24.62 23.87
N ASN A 641 -11.98 24.97 22.83
CA ASN A 641 -13.08 24.13 22.33
C ASN A 641 -13.16 24.05 20.78
N ASN A 642 -12.05 23.72 20.10
CA ASN A 642 -11.97 23.69 18.62
C ASN A 642 -11.64 22.31 17.97
N GLY A 643 -11.59 21.20 18.69
CA GLY A 643 -11.32 19.87 18.07
C GLY A 643 -12.57 19.08 17.71
N GLU A 644 -12.67 18.40 16.56
CA GLU A 644 -13.81 17.56 16.14
C GLU A 644 -14.14 16.44 17.17
N ILE A 645 -15.40 16.31 17.61
CA ILE A 645 -15.81 15.33 18.64
C ILE A 645 -16.59 14.18 18.00
N GLN A 646 -16.13 12.94 18.22
CA GLN A 646 -16.91 11.75 17.89
C GLN A 646 -17.96 11.48 18.98
N PHE A 647 -19.18 11.97 18.78
CA PHE A 647 -20.28 12.00 19.77
C PHE A 647 -20.47 10.68 20.54
N ALA A 648 -20.57 9.54 19.85
CA ALA A 648 -20.80 8.26 20.50
C ALA A 648 -19.65 7.84 21.42
N LYS A 649 -18.40 8.06 20.98
CA LYS A 649 -17.22 7.77 21.79
C LYS A 649 -17.09 8.71 22.98
N PHE A 650 -17.39 9.98 22.78
CA PHE A 650 -17.42 10.98 23.84
C PHE A 650 -18.41 10.62 24.95
N ALA A 651 -19.65 10.28 24.59
CA ALA A 651 -20.69 9.89 25.53
C ALA A 651 -20.35 8.60 26.30
N ASP A 652 -19.82 7.59 25.61
CA ASP A 652 -19.33 6.35 26.25
C ASP A 652 -18.17 6.62 27.21
N ALA A 653 -17.25 7.52 26.82
CA ALA A 653 -16.14 7.90 27.67
C ALA A 653 -16.63 8.62 28.95
N LEU A 654 -17.57 9.56 28.85
CA LEU A 654 -18.19 10.21 30.01
C LEU A 654 -18.89 9.20 30.92
N TYR A 655 -19.57 8.20 30.36
CA TYR A 655 -20.18 7.12 31.12
C TYR A 655 -19.15 6.26 31.88
N ARG A 656 -17.98 6.02 31.29
CA ARG A 656 -16.89 5.32 31.99
C ARG A 656 -16.31 6.18 33.11
N LEU A 657 -16.10 7.47 32.88
CA LEU A 657 -15.57 8.40 33.88
C LEU A 657 -16.58 8.65 35.02
N SER A 658 -17.89 8.61 34.76
CA SER A 658 -18.91 8.88 35.78
C SER A 658 -18.95 7.82 36.87
N LYS A 659 -18.41 6.62 36.59
CA LYS A 659 -18.18 5.56 37.57
C LYS A 659 -17.00 5.84 38.49
N ILE A 660 -16.12 6.79 38.12
CA ILE A 660 -14.91 7.15 38.86
C ILE A 660 -15.13 8.48 39.58
N ASN A 661 -15.51 9.54 38.86
CA ASN A 661 -15.75 10.87 39.43
C ASN A 661 -16.91 11.57 38.73
N LYS A 662 -18.07 11.60 39.39
CA LYS A 662 -19.32 12.15 38.85
C LYS A 662 -19.29 13.69 38.74
N GLU A 663 -18.62 14.36 39.67
CA GLU A 663 -18.55 15.83 39.72
C GLU A 663 -17.81 16.39 38.51
N VAL A 664 -16.65 15.80 38.19
CA VAL A 664 -15.86 16.19 37.02
C VAL A 664 -16.60 15.88 35.72
N VAL A 665 -17.34 14.78 35.67
CA VAL A 665 -18.21 14.48 34.51
C VAL A 665 -19.28 15.54 34.35
N ASN A 666 -19.90 16.02 35.43
CA ASN A 666 -20.89 17.09 35.34
C ASN A 666 -20.26 18.39 34.83
N THR A 667 -19.05 18.74 35.28
CA THR A 667 -18.30 19.92 34.82
C THR A 667 -17.93 19.80 33.34
N LEU A 668 -17.39 18.65 32.93
CA LEU A 668 -17.08 18.35 31.53
C LEU A 668 -18.34 18.43 30.67
N LEU A 669 -19.39 17.71 31.05
CA LEU A 669 -20.64 17.66 30.31
C LEU A 669 -21.23 19.07 30.13
N SER A 670 -21.26 19.87 31.19
CA SER A 670 -21.73 21.26 31.15
C SER A 670 -20.97 22.11 30.13
N SER A 671 -19.64 21.94 30.03
CA SER A 671 -18.81 22.67 29.06
C SER A 671 -19.03 22.26 27.59
N PHE A 672 -19.56 21.04 27.35
CA PHE A 672 -19.80 20.52 26.00
C PHE A 672 -21.26 20.60 25.55
N ILE A 673 -22.23 20.86 26.45
CA ILE A 673 -23.67 20.97 26.12
C ILE A 673 -23.92 21.84 24.86
N PRO A 674 -23.44 23.10 24.76
CA PRO A 674 -23.76 23.96 23.61
C PRO A 674 -23.30 23.37 22.28
N ARG A 675 -22.23 22.60 22.31
CA ARG A 675 -21.68 21.95 21.12
C ARG A 675 -22.43 20.67 20.76
N LEU A 676 -22.77 19.84 21.76
CA LEU A 676 -23.58 18.65 21.53
C LEU A 676 -24.93 19.02 20.90
N GLU A 677 -25.53 20.11 21.36
CA GLU A 677 -26.77 20.67 20.79
C GLU A 677 -26.61 21.10 19.32
N LYS A 678 -25.47 21.70 18.96
CA LYS A 678 -25.17 22.11 17.58
C LYS A 678 -24.93 20.91 16.65
N ASP A 679 -24.14 19.94 17.11
CA ASP A 679 -23.64 18.86 16.25
C ASP A 679 -24.66 17.72 16.08
N ILE A 680 -25.70 17.63 16.93
CA ILE A 680 -26.65 16.50 17.00
C ILE A 680 -27.35 16.20 15.65
N HIS A 681 -27.68 17.23 14.85
CA HIS A 681 -28.34 17.07 13.55
C HIS A 681 -27.43 16.44 12.48
N SER A 682 -26.13 16.63 12.58
CA SER A 682 -25.16 16.13 11.59
C SER A 682 -24.87 14.63 11.73
N LEU A 683 -25.26 14.02 12.87
CA LEU A 683 -24.93 12.64 13.19
C LEU A 683 -25.76 11.63 12.40
N THR A 684 -25.13 10.50 12.06
CA THR A 684 -25.84 9.34 11.50
C THR A 684 -26.69 8.65 12.57
N PHE A 685 -27.68 7.85 12.16
CA PHE A 685 -28.56 7.17 13.11
C PHE A 685 -27.81 6.22 14.06
N TYR A 686 -26.78 5.51 13.57
CA TYR A 686 -25.94 4.65 14.40
C TYR A 686 -25.16 5.42 15.47
N GLN A 687 -24.61 6.59 15.12
CA GLN A 687 -23.90 7.44 16.06
C GLN A 687 -24.85 8.04 17.11
N LEU A 688 -26.04 8.44 16.69
CA LEU A 688 -27.09 8.97 17.57
C LEU A 688 -27.53 7.93 18.61
N LYS A 689 -27.95 6.73 18.17
CA LYS A 689 -28.51 5.73 19.08
C LYS A 689 -27.48 5.24 20.11
N ALA A 690 -26.24 4.99 19.69
CA ALA A 690 -25.17 4.56 20.59
C ALA A 690 -24.78 5.68 21.57
N GLY A 691 -24.57 6.90 21.07
CA GLY A 691 -24.14 8.03 21.89
C GLY A 691 -25.19 8.50 22.89
N LEU A 692 -26.46 8.60 22.48
CA LEU A 692 -27.54 9.02 23.38
C LEU A 692 -27.83 7.96 24.45
N CYS A 693 -27.74 6.67 24.12
CA CYS A 693 -27.88 5.60 25.09
C CYS A 693 -26.77 5.64 26.16
N ALA A 694 -25.52 5.85 25.74
CA ALA A 694 -24.41 6.04 26.68
C ALA A 694 -24.59 7.30 27.54
N LEU A 695 -24.98 8.42 26.93
CA LEU A 695 -25.24 9.67 27.63
C LEU A 695 -26.40 9.56 28.62
N ALA A 696 -27.45 8.80 28.30
CA ALA A 696 -28.60 8.61 29.19
C ALA A 696 -28.24 7.86 30.48
N LYS A 697 -27.11 7.13 30.50
CA LYS A 697 -26.56 6.50 31.71
C LYS A 697 -25.79 7.48 32.59
N VAL A 698 -25.46 8.67 32.07
CA VAL A 698 -24.83 9.78 32.80
C VAL A 698 -25.88 10.81 33.20
N ASP A 699 -26.63 11.31 32.22
CA ASP A 699 -27.71 12.27 32.36
C ASP A 699 -28.84 11.95 31.36
N LYS A 700 -29.89 11.29 31.86
CA LYS A 700 -31.06 10.90 31.07
C LYS A 700 -31.88 12.11 30.60
N VAL A 701 -31.90 13.19 31.37
CA VAL A 701 -32.67 14.39 31.06
C VAL A 701 -32.06 15.08 29.84
N LEU A 702 -30.74 15.28 29.86
CA LEU A 702 -30.02 15.86 28.74
C LEU A 702 -30.09 14.98 27.49
N ALA A 703 -29.91 13.67 27.60
CA ALA A 703 -30.01 12.75 26.46
C ALA A 703 -31.41 12.81 25.81
N THR A 704 -32.46 12.89 26.64
CA THR A 704 -33.84 13.05 26.15
C THR A 704 -34.04 14.39 25.46
N ARG A 705 -33.48 15.47 26.02
CA ARG A 705 -33.53 16.81 25.42
C ARG A 705 -32.87 16.84 24.04
N LEU A 706 -31.65 16.33 23.94
CA LEU A 706 -30.88 16.26 22.68
C LEU A 706 -31.61 15.44 21.61
N LEU A 707 -32.19 14.30 21.98
CA LEU A 707 -32.98 13.48 21.05
C LEU A 707 -34.19 14.25 20.51
N LYS A 708 -34.88 15.01 21.37
CA LYS A 708 -36.04 15.82 21.00
C LYS A 708 -35.71 17.06 20.15
N MET A 709 -34.45 17.47 20.08
CA MET A 709 -34.04 18.56 19.19
C MET A 709 -34.08 18.16 17.71
N ILE A 710 -33.95 16.87 17.40
CA ILE A 710 -34.05 16.39 16.02
C ILE A 710 -35.53 16.22 15.66
N PRO A 711 -36.02 16.86 14.57
CA PRO A 711 -37.39 16.67 14.11
C PRO A 711 -37.71 15.19 13.87
N THR A 712 -38.91 14.77 14.25
CA THR A 712 -39.35 13.37 14.14
C THR A 712 -39.22 12.82 12.71
N GLU A 713 -39.52 13.63 11.69
CA GLU A 713 -39.38 13.22 10.29
C GLU A 713 -37.91 13.03 9.86
N GLU A 714 -37.00 13.84 10.41
CA GLU A 714 -35.57 13.66 10.18
C GLU A 714 -35.06 12.37 10.86
N LEU A 715 -35.52 12.07 12.07
CA LEU A 715 -35.21 10.82 12.77
C LEU A 715 -35.74 9.60 12.02
N LYS A 716 -36.97 9.66 11.48
CA LYS A 716 -37.55 8.61 10.65
C LYS A 716 -36.66 8.30 9.46
N LYS A 717 -36.32 9.33 8.66
CA LYS A 717 -35.44 9.20 7.49
C LYS A 717 -34.06 8.66 7.85
N LYS A 718 -33.45 9.13 8.95
CA LYS A 718 -32.16 8.60 9.43
C LYS A 718 -32.27 7.12 9.83
N SER A 719 -33.39 6.68 10.40
CA SER A 719 -33.57 5.32 10.92
C SER A 719 -33.78 4.24 9.84
N GLU A 720 -34.10 4.63 8.61
CA GLU A 720 -34.27 3.72 7.45
C GLU A 720 -33.01 2.89 7.12
N VAL A 721 -31.84 3.32 7.57
CA VAL A 721 -30.60 2.54 7.48
C VAL A 721 -30.71 1.17 8.17
N LEU A 722 -31.63 1.01 9.13
CA LEU A 722 -31.87 -0.26 9.83
C LEU A 722 -32.69 -1.28 9.00
N LEU A 723 -33.28 -0.88 7.87
CA LEU A 723 -34.06 -1.78 6.99
C LEU A 723 -33.20 -2.85 6.30
N VAL A 724 -31.88 -2.76 6.42
CA VAL A 724 -30.92 -3.76 5.90
C VAL A 724 -31.04 -5.11 6.63
N ASP A 725 -31.52 -5.12 7.89
CA ASP A 725 -31.81 -6.34 8.66
C ASP A 725 -33.17 -6.24 9.35
N LYS A 726 -34.24 -6.47 8.56
CA LYS A 726 -35.63 -6.39 9.02
C LYS A 726 -35.97 -7.35 10.16
N LYS A 727 -35.18 -8.42 10.37
CA LYS A 727 -35.44 -9.43 11.41
C LYS A 727 -35.08 -8.94 12.82
N ASN A 728 -34.32 -7.85 12.95
CA ASN A 728 -33.82 -7.36 14.26
C ASN A 728 -34.06 -5.85 14.50
N ILE A 729 -35.08 -5.25 13.87
CA ILE A 729 -35.40 -3.81 14.04
C ILE A 729 -35.63 -3.46 15.52
N GLU A 730 -36.30 -4.35 16.28
CA GLU A 730 -36.57 -4.11 17.70
C GLU A 730 -35.30 -4.09 18.55
N GLY A 731 -34.36 -5.02 18.31
CA GLY A 731 -33.07 -5.04 19.00
C GLY A 731 -32.21 -3.83 18.60
N GLN A 732 -32.25 -3.44 17.32
CA GLN A 732 -31.46 -2.32 16.81
C GLN A 732 -31.95 -0.95 17.32
N LEU A 733 -33.25 -0.80 17.58
CA LEU A 733 -33.85 0.38 18.20
C LEU A 733 -33.80 0.37 19.74
N GLY A 734 -33.35 -0.72 20.36
CA GLY A 734 -33.33 -0.86 21.82
C GLY A 734 -32.58 0.26 22.55
N GLU A 735 -31.53 0.81 21.94
CA GLU A 735 -30.76 1.93 22.49
C GLU A 735 -31.58 3.23 22.54
N ILE A 736 -32.47 3.48 21.58
CA ILE A 736 -33.38 4.64 21.61
C ILE A 736 -34.45 4.45 22.69
N LYS A 737 -34.93 3.21 22.89
CA LYS A 737 -35.88 2.88 23.95
C LYS A 737 -35.33 3.23 25.34
N CYS A 738 -34.02 3.05 25.57
CA CYS A 738 -33.37 3.44 26.82
C CYS A 738 -33.38 4.95 27.07
N VAL A 739 -33.47 5.76 26.02
CA VAL A 739 -33.46 7.23 26.07
C VAL A 739 -34.89 7.77 26.15
N ASN A 740 -35.75 7.43 25.18
CA ASN A 740 -37.14 7.88 25.11
C ASN A 740 -38.06 6.83 24.45
N THR A 741 -39.03 6.34 25.21
CA THR A 741 -39.97 5.29 24.77
C THR A 741 -40.94 5.76 23.69
N GLU A 742 -41.39 7.01 23.71
CA GLU A 742 -42.38 7.54 22.75
C GLU A 742 -41.78 7.64 21.35
N ILE A 743 -40.59 8.21 21.23
CA ILE A 743 -39.85 8.31 19.96
C ILE A 743 -39.51 6.90 19.44
N TRP A 744 -39.15 5.97 20.34
CA TRP A 744 -38.94 4.57 19.98
C TRP A 744 -40.20 3.94 19.35
N ILE A 745 -41.40 4.16 19.92
CA ILE A 745 -42.66 3.67 19.36
C ILE A 745 -42.89 4.25 17.96
N THR A 746 -42.68 5.57 17.79
CA THR A 746 -42.86 6.25 16.50
C THR A 746 -41.92 5.70 15.42
N LEU A 747 -40.63 5.51 15.73
CA LEU A 747 -39.65 4.97 14.78
C LEU A 747 -39.91 3.50 14.47
N LYS A 748 -40.32 2.72 15.48
CA LYS A 748 -40.73 1.33 15.29
C LYS A 748 -41.93 1.21 14.36
N ALA A 749 -42.91 2.10 14.47
CA ALA A 749 -44.08 2.13 13.59
C ALA A 749 -43.71 2.54 12.15
N HIS A 750 -42.73 3.43 11.98
CA HIS A 750 -42.23 3.84 10.66
C HIS A 750 -41.45 2.74 9.92
N LEU A 751 -40.71 1.90 10.65
CA LEU A 751 -39.83 0.87 10.08
C LEU A 751 -40.50 -0.50 9.89
N LYS A 752 -41.73 -0.66 10.37
CA LYS A 752 -42.58 -1.84 10.09
C LYS A 752 -43.38 -1.60 8.83
#